data_AF-A0A8J5NKA9-F1
#
_entry.id   AF-A0A8J5NKA9-F1
#
_cell.length_a   1.000
_cell.length_b   1.000
_cell.length_c   1.000
_cell.angle_alpha   90.00
_cell.angle_beta   90.00
_cell.angle_gamma   90.00
#
_symmetry.space_group_name_H-M   'P 1'
#
loop_
_entity.id
_entity.type
_entity.pdbx_description
1 polymer ?
#
loop_
_entity_poly.entity_id
_entity_poly.type
_entity_poly.pdbx_seq_one_letter_code
_entity_poly.pdbx_strand_id
1 'polypeptide(L)'
;MATLDSPILVQLSSKRHIYETVVYGASYNTPSTTSHNDVLHGQDPFATAKASDCTATSTPESQNENAHHRWRPRYHLMPPTGWLNDPCAPGYDPVHDAYHVGFQWNPKKPEWGDISWGSALSKDLVSWEVSGCPSIQPSKKHDGEAGVFTGCWSPVPSAPDRSTAFYTSARVLPIHHTIPYNWGSEAICIATSNDAGRTWQRGHAPTILKGPPRHLQVTGWRDPYVAKWPSLSRVLGDRSDQALFGIVSGGIRGIGPAIFLYSLEQYDLAAWNFLSVLTIAPTSQREHPSQWEPDYGANWEVVNFLSLPDPDDQAISHEVLMIGVEGRKQFTIKTSGRHRHSEFRRDHGQMWVSGSLTKTSAGMQMQFRSGGALDYGAIYAVNSFHDPRSNQQVAFGWIVEEDLSAELKGTQGWAGLLSVPRVVRLSRIRHVVHALKSDLASIKSFDVVPEDKPQQKLLFPTKSPQTYTITTLCALPDPRLNKLRRSQRFLGPITYHSLPEALGSLEFPLGCSCWEFDVSFDIGNDVQNIGFIISHTKDSELRTVVSFSPDSETLKITRAKSTNMTDICVADEEAPHTLFSTLPPGTAAGAEPFPSQEPLRLNVFFDVSCLELFANERTAITTRVYPESMACYNIQPFVVKKGERPWSGRLLECTAWELKTSCYEV
;
A
#
# COMPACT_ATOMS: atom_id res chain seq x y z
N MET A 1 16.94 -35.26 -42.48
CA MET A 1 15.71 -35.53 -43.26
C MET A 1 14.89 -36.56 -42.52
N ALA A 2 13.76 -36.15 -41.96
CA ALA A 2 12.52 -36.91 -41.74
C ALA A 2 11.65 -36.12 -40.75
N THR A 3 10.74 -35.33 -41.30
CA THR A 3 9.59 -34.67 -40.66
C THR A 3 8.42 -35.64 -40.56
N LEU A 4 7.53 -35.43 -39.57
CA LEU A 4 6.08 -35.70 -39.53
C LEU A 4 5.62 -35.43 -38.06
N ASP A 5 5.08 -34.24 -37.74
CA ASP A 5 3.67 -33.81 -37.84
C ASP A 5 2.64 -34.70 -37.14
N SER A 6 2.08 -34.22 -36.01
CA SER A 6 0.63 -34.10 -35.79
C SER A 6 0.29 -33.38 -34.46
N PRO A 7 -0.72 -32.50 -34.42
CA PRO A 7 -1.13 -31.73 -33.23
C PRO A 7 -2.28 -32.42 -32.46
N ILE A 8 -2.25 -32.34 -31.13
CA ILE A 8 -3.37 -32.77 -30.26
C ILE A 8 -4.33 -31.59 -30.10
N LEU A 9 -5.52 -31.72 -30.71
CA LEU A 9 -6.70 -30.89 -30.50
C LEU A 9 -7.31 -31.21 -29.12
N VAL A 10 -7.27 -30.24 -28.20
CA VAL A 10 -8.08 -30.27 -26.97
C VAL A 10 -9.37 -29.49 -27.23
N GLN A 11 -10.50 -30.19 -27.21
CA GLN A 11 -11.83 -29.58 -27.25
C GLN A 11 -12.05 -28.73 -25.98
N LEU A 12 -12.08 -27.41 -26.13
CA LEU A 12 -12.57 -26.50 -25.09
C LEU A 12 -14.11 -26.50 -25.14
N SER A 13 -14.75 -27.18 -24.19
CA SER A 13 -16.18 -27.08 -23.96
C SER A 13 -16.52 -25.70 -23.41
N SER A 14 -17.30 -24.92 -24.16
CA SER A 14 -17.76 -23.60 -23.77
C SER A 14 -18.82 -23.69 -22.66
N LYS A 15 -18.44 -23.41 -21.43
CA LYS A 15 -19.37 -22.93 -20.39
C LYS A 15 -19.01 -21.50 -20.05
N ARG A 16 -19.68 -20.55 -20.72
CA ARG A 16 -19.68 -19.13 -20.34
C ARG A 16 -20.24 -19.01 -18.92
N HIS A 17 -19.36 -18.81 -17.95
CA HIS A 17 -19.73 -18.15 -16.70
C HIS A 17 -19.53 -16.66 -16.94
N ILE A 18 -20.63 -15.92 -16.95
CA ILE A 18 -20.63 -14.46 -17.04
C ILE A 18 -20.21 -13.97 -15.67
N TYR A 19 -18.96 -13.55 -15.54
CA TYR A 19 -18.50 -12.74 -14.42
C TYR A 19 -18.76 -11.28 -14.81
N GLU A 20 -19.68 -10.62 -14.10
CA GLU A 20 -19.78 -9.15 -14.13
C GLU A 20 -18.59 -8.59 -13.33
N THR A 21 -17.46 -8.44 -14.01
CA THR A 21 -16.29 -7.71 -13.51
C THR A 21 -16.42 -6.25 -13.93
N VAL A 22 -16.04 -5.32 -13.05
CA VAL A 22 -16.04 -3.88 -13.32
C VAL A 22 -15.04 -3.59 -14.44
N VAL A 23 -15.55 -3.56 -15.68
CA VAL A 23 -14.85 -2.93 -16.80
C VAL A 23 -14.96 -1.43 -16.57
N TYR A 24 -13.84 -0.70 -16.57
CA TYR A 24 -13.86 0.77 -16.58
C TYR A 24 -14.66 1.27 -17.79
N GLY A 25 -15.94 1.52 -17.58
CA GLY A 25 -16.91 1.92 -18.59
C GLY A 25 -17.60 3.19 -18.15
N ALA A 26 -17.39 4.27 -18.90
CA ALA A 26 -18.11 5.51 -18.71
C ALA A 26 -19.53 5.36 -19.27
N SER A 27 -20.56 5.49 -18.44
CA SER A 27 -21.94 5.66 -18.88
C SER A 27 -22.18 7.15 -19.19
N TYR A 28 -22.17 7.51 -20.48
CA TYR A 28 -22.53 8.85 -20.94
C TYR A 28 -24.01 8.92 -21.30
N ASN A 29 -24.79 9.71 -20.54
CA ASN A 29 -26.06 10.26 -21.01
C ASN A 29 -25.78 11.62 -21.66
N THR A 30 -26.17 11.77 -22.92
CA THR A 30 -26.08 13.01 -23.69
C THR A 30 -27.15 14.02 -23.26
N PRO A 31 -26.82 15.29 -22.95
CA PRO A 31 -27.82 16.34 -22.86
C PRO A 31 -28.03 17.01 -24.22
N SER A 32 -29.30 17.22 -24.55
CA SER A 32 -29.80 17.99 -25.68
C SER A 32 -29.34 19.45 -25.67
N THR A 33 -29.01 19.94 -26.86
CA THR A 33 -28.67 21.32 -27.19
C THR A 33 -29.78 22.33 -26.91
N THR A 34 -29.47 23.43 -26.23
CA THR A 34 -30.16 24.71 -26.42
C THR A 34 -29.15 25.86 -26.42
N SER A 35 -29.20 26.64 -27.49
CA SER A 35 -28.46 27.87 -27.77
C SER A 35 -28.93 29.04 -26.90
N HIS A 36 -28.01 29.94 -26.49
CA HIS A 36 -28.23 31.39 -26.56
C HIS A 36 -26.90 32.17 -26.43
N ASN A 37 -26.82 33.27 -27.19
CA ASN A 37 -25.66 34.13 -27.41
C ASN A 37 -25.42 35.16 -26.28
N ASP A 38 -24.14 35.48 -26.10
CA ASP A 38 -23.45 36.75 -25.78
C ASP A 38 -24.17 37.87 -25.02
N VAL A 39 -23.48 38.46 -24.02
CA VAL A 39 -22.94 39.85 -24.04
C VAL A 39 -21.86 40.03 -22.94
N LEU A 40 -20.74 40.66 -23.31
CA LEU A 40 -19.62 41.10 -22.48
C LEU A 40 -19.96 42.33 -21.62
N HIS A 41 -19.47 42.40 -20.37
CA HIS A 41 -18.88 43.61 -19.77
C HIS A 41 -18.06 43.24 -18.52
N GLY A 42 -16.84 43.79 -18.41
CA GLY A 42 -15.92 43.54 -17.31
C GLY A 42 -16.10 44.46 -16.10
N GLN A 43 -15.62 44.00 -14.93
CA GLN A 43 -14.91 44.81 -13.93
C GLN A 43 -14.24 43.92 -12.85
N ASP A 44 -13.16 44.51 -12.32
CA ASP A 44 -12.07 44.13 -11.39
C ASP A 44 -12.37 43.17 -10.20
N PRO A 45 -11.41 42.31 -9.75
CA PRO A 45 -11.63 41.26 -8.78
C PRO A 45 -10.97 41.54 -7.42
N PHE A 46 -11.44 42.51 -6.62
CA PHE A 46 -11.10 42.58 -5.19
C PHE A 46 -12.15 43.41 -4.43
N ALA A 47 -13.16 42.76 -3.86
CA ALA A 47 -14.02 43.37 -2.84
C ALA A 47 -14.52 42.31 -1.86
N THR A 48 -13.96 42.36 -0.65
CA THR A 48 -14.39 41.60 0.53
C THR A 48 -15.72 42.17 1.05
N ALA A 49 -16.77 41.35 1.11
CA ALA A 49 -18.02 41.69 1.79
C ALA A 49 -18.10 40.97 3.14
N LYS A 50 -18.18 41.75 4.22
CA LYS A 50 -18.40 41.29 5.60
C LYS A 50 -19.81 40.71 5.76
N ALA A 51 -19.89 39.68 6.59
CA ALA A 51 -21.12 39.04 7.06
C ALA A 51 -22.05 40.01 7.81
N SER A 52 -23.35 39.88 7.56
CA SER A 52 -24.42 40.40 8.41
C SER A 52 -25.44 39.29 8.67
N ASP A 53 -25.76 39.10 9.94
CA ASP A 53 -26.72 38.14 10.49
C ASP A 53 -28.06 38.09 9.73
N CYS A 54 -28.55 36.87 9.48
CA CYS A 54 -29.97 36.57 9.38
C CYS A 54 -30.24 35.13 9.85
N THR A 55 -31.30 35.00 10.62
CA THR A 55 -31.78 33.85 11.41
C THR A 55 -32.02 32.56 10.62
N ALA A 56 -31.75 31.45 11.31
CA ALA A 56 -31.82 30.07 10.86
C ALA A 56 -33.16 29.64 10.21
N THR A 57 -33.04 29.16 8.99
CA THR A 57 -33.85 28.07 8.43
C THR A 57 -32.85 26.98 8.03
N SER A 58 -32.92 25.79 8.65
CA SER A 58 -32.06 24.65 8.32
C SER A 58 -32.36 24.17 6.89
N THR A 59 -31.57 24.63 5.93
CA THR A 59 -31.57 24.27 4.52
C THR A 59 -30.80 22.95 4.27
N PRO A 60 -30.98 22.30 3.10
CA PRO A 60 -30.28 21.05 2.72
C PRO A 60 -28.74 21.12 2.77
N GLU A 61 -28.16 22.32 2.74
CA GLU A 61 -26.71 22.57 2.84
C GLU A 61 -26.12 22.07 4.17
N SER A 62 -26.82 22.24 5.31
CA SER A 62 -26.30 21.79 6.61
C SER A 62 -26.33 20.26 6.78
N GLN A 63 -27.19 19.55 6.04
CA GLN A 63 -27.20 18.09 6.04
C GLN A 63 -26.06 17.51 5.19
N ASN A 64 -25.74 18.16 4.06
CA ASN A 64 -24.64 17.76 3.19
C ASN A 64 -23.27 18.02 3.83
N GLU A 65 -23.08 19.15 4.52
CA GLU A 65 -21.82 19.43 5.26
C GLU A 65 -21.58 18.40 6.37
N ASN A 66 -22.62 18.03 7.13
CA ASN A 66 -22.50 17.01 8.16
C ASN A 66 -22.17 15.62 7.58
N ALA A 67 -22.67 15.29 6.39
CA ALA A 67 -22.34 14.03 5.73
C ALA A 67 -20.91 14.01 5.18
N HIS A 68 -20.44 15.12 4.59
CA HIS A 68 -19.06 15.27 4.11
C HIS A 68 -18.03 15.01 5.21
N HIS A 69 -18.27 15.55 6.41
CA HIS A 69 -17.31 15.43 7.52
C HIS A 69 -17.44 14.15 8.35
N ARG A 70 -18.53 13.39 8.21
CA ARG A 70 -18.88 12.28 9.14
C ARG A 70 -17.75 11.26 9.31
N TRP A 71 -17.20 10.79 8.20
CA TRP A 71 -16.14 9.78 8.21
C TRP A 71 -14.85 10.29 7.61
N ARG A 72 -14.69 11.61 7.50
CA ARG A 72 -13.54 12.19 6.81
C ARG A 72 -12.31 12.15 7.72
N PRO A 73 -11.26 11.41 7.34
CA PRO A 73 -9.96 11.44 8.00
C PRO A 73 -9.39 12.85 8.12
N ARG A 74 -8.59 13.08 9.15
CA ARG A 74 -8.10 14.41 9.53
C ARG A 74 -6.60 14.58 9.34
N TYR A 75 -5.81 13.52 9.44
CA TYR A 75 -4.36 13.57 9.25
C TYR A 75 -3.85 12.74 8.07
N HIS A 76 -4.69 11.90 7.46
CA HIS A 76 -4.40 11.30 6.17
C HIS A 76 -4.58 12.31 5.03
N LEU A 77 -3.76 12.21 4.00
CA LEU A 77 -3.76 13.12 2.85
C LEU A 77 -4.91 12.77 1.89
N MET A 78 -5.75 13.76 1.60
CA MET A 78 -6.94 13.65 0.75
C MET A 78 -7.21 14.97 0.03
N PRO A 79 -7.86 14.95 -1.16
CA PRO A 79 -8.35 16.17 -1.79
C PRO A 79 -9.56 16.71 -1.03
N PRO A 80 -9.92 18.00 -1.19
CA PRO A 80 -11.09 18.59 -0.55
C PRO A 80 -12.40 17.83 -0.83
N THR A 81 -12.58 17.37 -2.07
CA THR A 81 -13.74 16.63 -2.56
C THR A 81 -13.34 15.67 -3.69
N GLY A 82 -14.27 14.83 -4.11
CA GLY A 82 -14.11 13.96 -5.28
C GLY A 82 -13.34 12.67 -4.99
N TRP A 83 -12.88 12.03 -6.06
CA TRP A 83 -12.24 10.72 -6.01
C TRP A 83 -10.72 10.83 -6.01
N LEU A 84 -10.06 10.19 -5.05
CA LEU A 84 -8.61 9.98 -5.04
C LEU A 84 -8.29 8.48 -5.19
N ASN A 85 -7.29 8.17 -6.00
CA ASN A 85 -6.62 6.88 -5.98
C ASN A 85 -5.08 7.03 -5.94
N ASP A 86 -4.38 6.41 -6.89
CA ASP A 86 -2.95 6.16 -6.85
C ASP A 86 -2.11 7.41 -6.48
N PRO A 87 -1.20 7.31 -5.51
CA PRO A 87 -0.16 8.31 -5.33
C PRO A 87 0.72 8.40 -6.58
N CYS A 88 0.93 9.62 -7.05
CA CYS A 88 1.64 9.93 -8.28
C CYS A 88 2.86 10.79 -7.97
N ALA A 89 4.01 10.39 -8.51
CA ALA A 89 5.23 11.18 -8.47
C ALA A 89 5.59 11.76 -7.08
N PRO A 90 5.59 10.97 -5.99
CA PRO A 90 6.06 11.47 -4.70
C PRO A 90 7.56 11.76 -4.77
N GLY A 91 8.03 12.77 -4.03
CA GLY A 91 9.42 13.21 -4.10
C GLY A 91 9.79 14.28 -3.10
N TYR A 92 11.07 14.64 -3.11
CA TYR A 92 11.62 15.78 -2.37
C TYR A 92 12.33 16.70 -3.35
N ASP A 93 11.86 17.94 -3.46
CA ASP A 93 12.47 18.99 -4.26
C ASP A 93 13.48 19.77 -3.40
N PRO A 94 14.80 19.61 -3.63
CA PRO A 94 15.82 20.31 -2.85
C PRO A 94 15.90 21.81 -3.16
N VAL A 95 15.44 22.26 -4.33
CA VAL A 95 15.47 23.68 -4.72
C VAL A 95 14.46 24.47 -3.90
N HIS A 96 13.28 23.87 -3.69
CA HIS A 96 12.17 24.47 -2.94
C HIS A 96 12.12 24.02 -1.47
N ASP A 97 13.02 23.12 -1.05
CA ASP A 97 13.03 22.48 0.27
C ASP A 97 11.65 21.91 0.64
N ALA A 98 11.03 21.18 -0.28
CA ALA A 98 9.65 20.72 -0.14
C ALA A 98 9.49 19.27 -0.55
N TYR A 99 8.82 18.50 0.30
CA TYR A 99 8.23 17.24 -0.10
C TYR A 99 7.00 17.50 -0.96
N HIS A 100 6.80 16.67 -1.97
CA HIS A 100 5.62 16.72 -2.82
C HIS A 100 5.06 15.32 -3.03
N VAL A 101 3.74 15.21 -3.07
CA VAL A 101 3.02 13.99 -3.40
C VAL A 101 1.87 14.38 -4.32
N GLY A 102 1.88 13.88 -5.56
CA GLY A 102 0.72 13.90 -6.42
C GLY A 102 -0.20 12.71 -6.13
N PHE A 103 -1.40 12.75 -6.67
CA PHE A 103 -2.35 11.64 -6.61
C PHE A 103 -3.32 11.72 -7.78
N GLN A 104 -3.78 10.58 -8.30
CA GLN A 104 -4.86 10.57 -9.27
C GLN A 104 -6.13 11.16 -8.63
N TRP A 105 -6.78 12.08 -9.33
CA TRP A 105 -7.91 12.85 -8.81
C TRP A 105 -8.99 13.09 -9.86
N ASN A 106 -10.24 12.84 -9.48
CA ASN A 106 -11.42 13.40 -10.14
C ASN A 106 -12.08 14.44 -9.22
N PRO A 107 -11.91 15.75 -9.48
CA PRO A 107 -12.49 16.80 -8.63
C PRO A 107 -14.02 16.88 -8.71
N LYS A 108 -14.64 16.28 -9.73
CA LYS A 108 -16.07 16.47 -10.03
C LYS A 108 -16.95 15.46 -9.31
N LYS A 109 -16.46 14.25 -9.06
CA LYS A 109 -17.26 13.13 -8.54
C LYS A 109 -16.42 12.24 -7.62
N PRO A 110 -17.04 11.60 -6.60
CA PRO A 110 -16.41 10.57 -5.77
C PRO A 110 -16.35 9.21 -6.48
N GLU A 111 -16.12 9.22 -7.79
CA GLU A 111 -16.01 8.05 -8.66
C GLU A 111 -14.86 8.25 -9.64
N TRP A 112 -14.25 7.14 -10.05
CA TRP A 112 -13.19 7.14 -11.05
C TRP A 112 -13.68 7.66 -12.41
N GLY A 113 -12.86 8.47 -13.08
CA GLY A 113 -13.11 9.03 -14.42
C GLY A 113 -12.52 10.43 -14.58
N ASP A 114 -12.30 10.89 -15.82
CA ASP A 114 -11.65 12.19 -16.12
C ASP A 114 -10.34 12.41 -15.32
N ILE A 115 -9.55 11.34 -15.13
CA ILE A 115 -8.46 11.34 -14.17
C ILE A 115 -7.42 12.41 -14.51
N SER A 116 -7.20 13.28 -13.53
CA SER A 116 -6.15 14.29 -13.46
C SER A 116 -5.18 13.93 -12.33
N TRP A 117 -4.10 14.69 -12.14
CA TRP A 117 -3.38 14.63 -10.86
C TRP A 117 -3.73 15.81 -9.98
N GLY A 118 -3.95 15.58 -8.69
CA GLY A 118 -3.82 16.60 -7.65
C GLY A 118 -2.37 16.74 -7.19
N SER A 119 -2.13 17.61 -6.22
CA SER A 119 -0.82 17.79 -5.60
C SER A 119 -0.95 18.20 -4.14
N ALA A 120 -0.05 17.72 -3.32
CA ALA A 120 0.14 18.15 -1.94
C ALA A 120 1.62 18.44 -1.67
N LEU A 121 1.90 19.51 -0.94
CA LEU A 121 3.26 19.89 -0.54
C LEU A 121 3.41 19.82 0.97
N SER A 122 4.60 19.50 1.44
CA SER A 122 4.91 19.46 2.88
C SER A 122 6.36 19.85 3.14
N LYS A 123 6.62 20.42 4.31
CA LYS A 123 7.98 20.62 4.84
C LYS A 123 8.48 19.46 5.69
N ASP A 124 7.59 18.57 6.12
CA ASP A 124 7.91 17.56 7.13
C ASP A 124 7.19 16.21 7.00
N LEU A 125 6.54 15.95 5.87
CA LEU A 125 5.70 14.78 5.59
C LEU A 125 4.50 14.59 6.51
N VAL A 126 4.23 15.53 7.41
CA VAL A 126 3.14 15.45 8.38
C VAL A 126 2.13 16.54 8.12
N SER A 127 2.56 17.79 7.97
CA SER A 127 1.67 18.92 7.67
C SER A 127 1.67 19.19 6.17
N TRP A 128 0.50 19.20 5.56
CA TRP A 128 0.32 19.24 4.11
C TRP A 128 -0.50 20.44 3.66
N GLU A 129 -0.04 21.10 2.61
CA GLU A 129 -0.85 22.01 1.80
C GLU A 129 -1.36 21.23 0.60
N VAL A 130 -2.67 20.96 0.55
CA VAL A 130 -3.29 20.21 -0.55
C VAL A 130 -3.93 21.18 -1.54
N SER A 131 -3.60 21.01 -2.82
CA SER A 131 -4.12 21.86 -3.88
C SER A 131 -5.64 21.69 -4.07
N GLY A 132 -6.34 22.81 -4.26
CA GLY A 132 -7.74 22.85 -4.68
C GLY A 132 -7.96 22.70 -6.20
N CYS A 133 -6.88 22.64 -6.99
CA CYS A 133 -6.91 22.52 -8.45
C CYS A 133 -5.96 21.42 -8.94
N PRO A 134 -6.29 20.74 -10.06
CA PRO A 134 -5.39 19.71 -10.59
C PRO A 134 -4.03 20.28 -11.01
N SER A 135 -2.95 19.56 -10.69
CA SER A 135 -1.57 19.88 -11.07
C SER A 135 -1.28 19.53 -12.54
N ILE A 136 -2.00 18.55 -13.10
CA ILE A 136 -2.06 18.25 -14.52
C ILE A 136 -3.44 17.69 -14.88
N GLN A 137 -3.99 18.13 -16.01
CA GLN A 137 -5.31 17.70 -16.49
C GLN A 137 -5.18 16.94 -17.81
N PRO A 138 -6.11 16.01 -18.10
CA PRO A 138 -6.14 15.36 -19.39
C PRO A 138 -6.45 16.38 -20.49
N SER A 139 -5.89 16.16 -21.67
CA SER A 139 -6.20 16.95 -22.86
C SER A 139 -6.43 16.03 -24.04
N LYS A 140 -7.39 16.40 -24.91
CA LYS A 140 -7.70 15.60 -26.12
C LYS A 140 -6.49 15.34 -27.01
N LYS A 141 -5.55 16.28 -27.07
CA LYS A 141 -4.31 16.18 -27.86
C LYS A 141 -3.38 15.08 -27.36
N HIS A 142 -3.26 14.92 -26.04
CA HIS A 142 -2.24 14.06 -25.44
C HIS A 142 -2.82 12.74 -24.90
N ASP A 143 -3.97 12.82 -24.23
CA ASP A 143 -4.60 11.76 -23.43
C ASP A 143 -5.93 11.27 -24.02
N GLY A 144 -6.26 11.70 -25.24
CA GLY A 144 -7.52 11.32 -25.88
C GLY A 144 -8.72 11.63 -24.98
N GLU A 145 -9.54 10.61 -24.72
CA GLU A 145 -10.76 10.71 -23.92
C GLU A 145 -10.65 9.99 -22.57
N ALA A 146 -9.45 9.56 -22.16
CA ALA A 146 -9.27 8.70 -20.98
C ALA A 146 -8.75 9.46 -19.74
N GLY A 147 -7.44 9.74 -19.65
CA GLY A 147 -6.90 10.36 -18.43
C GLY A 147 -5.38 10.41 -18.30
N VAL A 148 -4.92 11.10 -17.28
CA VAL A 148 -3.52 11.12 -16.84
C VAL A 148 -3.35 10.08 -15.73
N PHE A 149 -2.81 8.92 -16.09
CA PHE A 149 -2.61 7.80 -15.16
C PHE A 149 -1.31 7.97 -14.36
N THR A 150 -1.01 7.01 -13.50
CA THR A 150 0.07 7.04 -12.51
C THR A 150 1.44 7.20 -13.15
N GLY A 151 2.36 7.68 -12.35
CA GLY A 151 3.73 7.96 -12.74
C GLY A 151 4.63 8.18 -11.54
N CYS A 152 5.90 8.44 -11.82
CA CYS A 152 6.93 8.68 -10.82
C CYS A 152 7.56 10.06 -11.00
N TRP A 153 8.18 10.54 -9.93
CA TRP A 153 9.14 11.63 -9.96
C TRP A 153 10.53 11.02 -9.95
N SER A 154 11.45 11.62 -10.69
CA SER A 154 12.87 11.25 -10.63
C SER A 154 13.73 12.49 -10.56
N PRO A 155 14.72 12.55 -9.65
CA PRO A 155 15.76 13.56 -9.72
C PRO A 155 16.64 13.24 -10.93
N VAL A 156 16.63 14.12 -11.94
CA VAL A 156 17.42 13.93 -13.15
C VAL A 156 18.69 14.78 -13.07
N PRO A 157 19.90 14.19 -13.13
CA PRO A 157 21.12 14.97 -12.95
C PRO A 157 21.40 15.99 -14.06
N SER A 158 20.86 15.80 -15.26
CA SER A 158 20.99 16.77 -16.37
C SER A 158 20.07 17.98 -16.23
N ALA A 159 19.12 17.97 -15.29
CA ALA A 159 18.21 19.07 -15.00
C ALA A 159 17.99 19.21 -13.48
N PRO A 160 19.05 19.52 -12.70
CA PRO A 160 18.98 19.50 -11.24
C PRO A 160 18.05 20.57 -10.66
N ASP A 161 17.83 21.67 -11.38
CA ASP A 161 17.01 22.80 -10.93
C ASP A 161 15.51 22.63 -11.27
N ARG A 162 15.11 21.46 -11.79
CA ARG A 162 13.75 21.22 -12.26
C ARG A 162 13.25 19.82 -11.92
N SER A 163 12.07 19.76 -11.30
CA SER A 163 11.41 18.48 -11.03
C SER A 163 10.89 17.85 -12.33
N THR A 164 11.08 16.54 -12.49
CA THR A 164 10.70 15.79 -13.69
C THR A 164 9.83 14.60 -13.30
N ALA A 165 8.67 14.49 -13.95
CA ALA A 165 7.77 13.37 -13.80
C ALA A 165 7.65 12.57 -15.10
N PHE A 166 7.58 11.25 -14.96
CA PHE A 166 7.24 10.31 -16.02
C PHE A 166 5.89 9.71 -15.70
N TYR A 167 4.97 9.67 -16.64
CA TYR A 167 3.59 9.24 -16.39
C TYR A 167 2.97 8.51 -17.57
N THR A 168 1.91 7.77 -17.30
CA THR A 168 1.08 7.17 -18.36
C THR A 168 0.02 8.15 -18.83
N SER A 169 0.05 8.47 -20.11
CA SER A 169 -1.08 9.07 -20.82
C SER A 169 -1.97 7.92 -21.31
N ALA A 170 -3.10 7.70 -20.63
CA ALA A 170 -4.13 6.80 -21.11
C ALA A 170 -4.94 7.53 -22.19
N ARG A 171 -5.21 6.88 -23.31
CA ARG A 171 -5.79 7.51 -24.51
C ARG A 171 -7.11 6.92 -24.95
N VAL A 172 -7.26 5.60 -24.77
CA VAL A 172 -8.41 4.84 -25.24
C VAL A 172 -8.81 3.85 -24.17
N LEU A 173 -10.06 3.93 -23.73
CA LEU A 173 -10.70 2.96 -22.83
C LEU A 173 -11.59 1.99 -23.63
N PRO A 174 -11.94 0.81 -23.10
CA PRO A 174 -11.48 0.26 -21.80
C PRO A 174 -10.05 -0.29 -21.86
N ILE A 175 -9.36 -0.24 -20.72
CA ILE A 175 -8.07 -0.89 -20.47
C ILE A 175 -8.27 -1.82 -19.29
N HIS A 176 -8.01 -3.12 -19.46
CA HIS A 176 -8.12 -4.08 -18.37
C HIS A 176 -7.32 -5.36 -18.69
N HIS A 177 -6.78 -6.00 -17.66
CA HIS A 177 -5.92 -7.15 -17.86
C HIS A 177 -6.64 -8.36 -18.47
N THR A 178 -7.98 -8.44 -18.43
CA THR A 178 -8.75 -9.59 -18.98
C THR A 178 -9.11 -9.46 -20.47
N ILE A 179 -8.95 -8.29 -21.08
CA ILE A 179 -9.34 -8.03 -22.48
C ILE A 179 -8.13 -7.88 -23.40
N PRO A 180 -8.28 -8.08 -24.72
CA PRO A 180 -7.19 -7.83 -25.67
C PRO A 180 -6.65 -6.40 -25.56
N TYR A 181 -5.33 -6.28 -25.55
CA TYR A 181 -4.67 -4.98 -25.43
C TYR A 181 -4.83 -4.16 -26.71
N ASN A 182 -5.27 -2.91 -26.59
CA ASN A 182 -5.32 -1.97 -27.70
C ASN A 182 -4.00 -1.21 -27.79
N TRP A 183 -3.14 -1.55 -28.75
CA TRP A 183 -1.83 -0.89 -28.86
C TRP A 183 -1.98 0.62 -29.02
N GLY A 184 -1.33 1.38 -28.14
CA GLY A 184 -1.43 2.85 -28.10
C GLY A 184 -2.52 3.40 -27.20
N SER A 185 -3.27 2.54 -26.49
CA SER A 185 -4.17 2.95 -25.42
C SER A 185 -3.41 3.56 -24.24
N GLU A 186 -2.18 3.14 -23.99
CA GLU A 186 -1.31 3.69 -22.94
C GLU A 186 0.02 4.13 -23.58
N ALA A 187 0.43 5.36 -23.29
CA ALA A 187 1.70 5.94 -23.76
C ALA A 187 2.47 6.54 -22.58
N ILE A 188 3.80 6.38 -22.56
CA ILE A 188 4.65 7.00 -21.53
C ILE A 188 5.02 8.41 -21.98
N CYS A 189 4.79 9.37 -21.08
CA CYS A 189 5.03 10.78 -21.31
C CYS A 189 5.89 11.39 -20.20
N ILE A 190 6.46 12.56 -20.48
CA ILE A 190 7.25 13.37 -19.54
C ILE A 190 6.59 14.72 -19.31
N ALA A 191 6.67 15.21 -18.07
CA ALA A 191 6.30 16.56 -17.68
C ALA A 191 7.32 17.13 -16.69
N THR A 192 7.38 18.44 -16.59
CA THR A 192 8.35 19.13 -15.71
C THR A 192 7.68 20.18 -14.85
N SER A 193 8.28 20.46 -13.71
CA SER A 193 7.76 21.38 -12.70
C SER A 193 8.86 22.33 -12.24
N ASN A 194 8.51 23.60 -12.09
CA ASN A 194 9.37 24.64 -11.50
C ASN A 194 8.83 25.12 -10.13
N ASP A 195 7.83 24.45 -9.56
CA ASP A 195 7.13 24.86 -8.33
C ASP A 195 6.90 23.66 -7.38
N ALA A 196 7.90 22.79 -7.26
CA ALA A 196 7.88 21.59 -6.41
C ALA A 196 6.75 20.60 -6.68
N GLY A 197 6.26 20.49 -7.92
CA GLY A 197 5.24 19.53 -8.34
C GLY A 197 3.82 20.04 -8.10
N ARG A 198 3.65 21.31 -7.72
CA ARG A 198 2.34 21.96 -7.63
C ARG A 198 1.69 22.05 -9.01
N THR A 199 2.47 22.30 -10.06
CA THR A 199 2.01 22.24 -11.45
C THR A 199 2.98 21.48 -12.35
N TRP A 200 2.45 20.71 -13.30
CA TRP A 200 3.24 19.96 -14.27
C TRP A 200 3.02 20.47 -15.69
N GLN A 201 4.10 20.87 -16.34
CA GLN A 201 4.09 21.41 -17.68
C GLN A 201 4.51 20.35 -18.70
N ARG A 202 3.73 20.23 -19.76
CA ARG A 202 4.03 19.37 -20.92
C ARG A 202 4.86 20.16 -21.93
N GLY A 203 5.98 19.57 -22.37
CA GLY A 203 6.72 20.10 -23.52
C GLY A 203 5.91 19.97 -24.82
N HIS A 204 6.46 20.49 -25.93
CA HIS A 204 5.81 20.43 -27.25
C HIS A 204 5.52 18.98 -27.71
N ALA A 205 6.44 18.05 -27.44
CA ALA A 205 6.34 16.64 -27.75
C ALA A 205 6.59 15.79 -26.49
N PRO A 206 5.60 15.65 -25.60
CA PRO A 206 5.81 15.03 -24.29
C PRO A 206 5.81 13.50 -24.33
N THR A 207 5.37 12.87 -25.43
CA THR A 207 5.31 11.41 -25.55
C THR A 207 6.69 10.83 -25.84
N ILE A 208 7.16 9.99 -24.92
CA ILE A 208 8.41 9.22 -25.02
C ILE A 208 8.16 7.93 -25.79
N LEU A 209 7.25 7.11 -25.28
CA LEU A 209 6.91 5.81 -25.85
C LEU A 209 5.41 5.75 -26.14
N LYS A 210 5.05 5.36 -27.37
CA LYS A 210 3.66 5.31 -27.82
C LYS A 210 2.91 4.03 -27.42
N GLY A 211 3.61 3.05 -26.85
CA GLY A 211 3.08 1.75 -26.47
C GLY A 211 4.21 0.72 -26.28
N PRO A 212 3.86 -0.52 -25.91
CA PRO A 212 4.82 -1.59 -25.68
C PRO A 212 5.55 -2.00 -26.98
N PRO A 213 6.69 -2.72 -26.87
CA PRO A 213 7.32 -3.39 -28.01
C PRO A 213 6.30 -4.24 -28.79
N ARG A 214 6.23 -4.05 -30.12
CA ARG A 214 5.17 -4.60 -30.99
C ARG A 214 5.05 -6.14 -30.96
N HIS A 215 6.11 -6.84 -30.60
CA HIS A 215 6.14 -8.30 -30.55
C HIS A 215 5.61 -8.86 -29.21
N LEU A 216 5.37 -8.01 -28.21
CA LEU A 216 4.86 -8.42 -26.90
C LEU A 216 3.34 -8.27 -26.85
N GLN A 217 2.65 -9.34 -26.47
CA GLN A 217 1.22 -9.33 -26.20
C GLN A 217 1.00 -9.04 -24.71
N VAL A 218 0.85 -7.76 -24.37
CA VAL A 218 0.75 -7.35 -22.97
C VAL A 218 -0.68 -7.47 -22.42
N THR A 219 -0.82 -7.55 -21.09
CA THR A 219 -2.12 -7.43 -20.37
C THR A 219 -2.42 -5.98 -19.98
N GLY A 220 -1.37 -5.21 -19.70
CA GLY A 220 -1.35 -3.78 -19.42
C GLY A 220 0.07 -3.26 -19.62
N TRP A 221 0.23 -1.94 -19.79
CA TRP A 221 1.55 -1.33 -20.00
C TRP A 221 1.52 0.14 -19.53
N ARG A 222 1.69 0.34 -18.22
CA ARG A 222 1.52 1.64 -17.55
C ARG A 222 2.40 1.81 -16.31
N ASP A 223 2.23 2.93 -15.62
CA ASP A 223 2.88 3.29 -14.36
C ASP A 223 4.40 3.23 -14.43
N PRO A 224 5.03 4.14 -15.19
CA PRO A 224 6.48 4.16 -15.32
C PRO A 224 7.13 4.53 -13.98
N TYR A 225 8.16 3.78 -13.59
CA TYR A 225 9.02 4.13 -12.46
C TYR A 225 10.46 4.28 -12.93
N VAL A 226 11.05 5.45 -12.68
CA VAL A 226 12.37 5.86 -13.16
C VAL A 226 13.24 6.25 -11.96
N ALA A 227 14.40 5.65 -11.85
CA ALA A 227 15.40 6.01 -10.86
C ALA A 227 16.79 5.53 -11.28
N LYS A 228 17.82 5.91 -10.52
CA LYS A 228 19.14 5.29 -10.62
C LYS A 228 19.05 3.87 -10.06
N TRP A 229 19.76 2.94 -10.69
CA TRP A 229 19.81 1.54 -10.23
C TRP A 229 21.24 0.99 -10.21
N PRO A 230 22.07 1.36 -9.21
CA PRO A 230 23.49 1.01 -9.14
C PRO A 230 23.78 -0.50 -9.28
N SER A 231 22.97 -1.36 -8.65
CA SER A 231 23.14 -2.81 -8.77
C SER A 231 22.90 -3.32 -10.18
N LEU A 232 21.89 -2.80 -10.88
CA LEU A 232 21.64 -3.16 -12.27
C LEU A 232 22.76 -2.65 -13.18
N SER A 233 23.24 -1.41 -12.99
CA SER A 233 24.39 -0.86 -13.72
C SER A 233 25.61 -1.77 -13.62
N ARG A 234 25.95 -2.21 -12.39
CA ARG A 234 27.09 -3.09 -12.13
C ARG A 234 26.97 -4.42 -12.86
N VAL A 235 25.78 -5.02 -12.89
CA VAL A 235 25.52 -6.28 -13.62
C VAL A 235 25.61 -6.09 -15.14
N LEU A 236 25.26 -4.89 -15.64
CA LEU A 236 25.38 -4.53 -17.05
C LEU A 236 26.81 -4.10 -17.45
N GLY A 237 27.70 -3.91 -16.47
CA GLY A 237 29.11 -3.54 -16.69
C GLY A 237 29.40 -2.03 -16.61
N ASP A 238 28.41 -1.21 -16.27
CA ASP A 238 28.60 0.22 -15.97
C ASP A 238 28.86 0.41 -14.46
N ARG A 239 29.90 1.17 -14.13
CA ARG A 239 30.33 1.47 -12.76
C ARG A 239 30.09 2.93 -12.34
N SER A 240 29.37 3.70 -13.15
CA SER A 240 29.11 5.12 -12.86
C SER A 240 28.14 5.32 -11.69
N ASP A 241 27.29 4.34 -11.39
CA ASP A 241 26.12 4.44 -10.50
C ASP A 241 25.17 5.60 -10.84
N GLN A 242 25.35 6.25 -12.01
CA GLN A 242 24.55 7.39 -12.46
C GLN A 242 23.50 7.01 -13.50
N ALA A 243 23.59 5.82 -14.09
CA ALA A 243 22.65 5.37 -15.11
C ALA A 243 21.21 5.32 -14.59
N LEU A 244 20.31 5.92 -15.37
CA LEU A 244 18.88 5.88 -15.13
C LEU A 244 18.26 4.68 -15.83
N PHE A 245 17.37 4.00 -15.11
CA PHE A 245 16.56 2.92 -15.64
C PHE A 245 15.10 3.24 -15.43
N GLY A 246 14.28 2.77 -16.37
CA GLY A 246 12.85 2.88 -16.33
C GLY A 246 12.24 1.49 -16.35
N ILE A 247 11.22 1.28 -15.53
CA ILE A 247 10.33 0.12 -15.65
C ILE A 247 8.93 0.58 -16.04
N VAL A 248 8.22 -0.27 -16.79
CA VAL A 248 6.79 -0.12 -17.04
C VAL A 248 6.09 -1.38 -16.52
N SER A 249 4.99 -1.18 -15.80
CA SER A 249 4.21 -2.21 -15.11
C SER A 249 3.22 -2.88 -16.05
N GLY A 250 2.98 -4.18 -15.86
CA GLY A 250 1.95 -4.90 -16.59
C GLY A 250 2.06 -6.41 -16.51
N GLY A 251 1.94 -7.07 -17.66
CA GLY A 251 1.99 -8.52 -17.78
C GLY A 251 1.98 -8.97 -19.22
N ILE A 252 2.21 -10.27 -19.43
CA ILE A 252 2.21 -10.91 -20.74
C ILE A 252 1.05 -11.89 -20.79
N ARG A 253 0.20 -11.70 -21.82
CA ARG A 253 -1.01 -12.47 -22.05
C ARG A 253 -0.72 -13.96 -22.07
N GLY A 254 -1.41 -14.71 -21.21
CA GLY A 254 -1.29 -16.16 -21.12
C GLY A 254 0.00 -16.67 -20.47
N ILE A 255 0.90 -15.79 -20.03
CA ILE A 255 2.14 -16.16 -19.36
C ILE A 255 2.12 -15.74 -17.88
N GLY A 256 1.82 -14.46 -17.59
CA GLY A 256 1.78 -13.96 -16.21
C GLY A 256 2.11 -12.47 -16.12
N PRO A 257 2.04 -11.89 -14.90
CA PRO A 257 2.43 -10.51 -14.66
C PRO A 257 3.93 -10.31 -14.88
N ALA A 258 4.32 -9.13 -15.36
CA ALA A 258 5.66 -8.88 -15.87
C ALA A 258 6.05 -7.41 -15.81
N ILE A 259 7.37 -7.16 -15.78
CA ILE A 259 7.96 -5.82 -15.83
C ILE A 259 8.81 -5.64 -17.08
N PHE A 260 8.59 -4.53 -17.77
CA PHE A 260 9.33 -4.15 -18.97
C PHE A 260 10.42 -3.16 -18.60
N LEU A 261 11.69 -3.56 -18.79
CA LEU A 261 12.87 -2.80 -18.38
C LEU A 261 13.45 -2.00 -19.54
N TYR A 262 13.84 -0.75 -19.26
CA TYR A 262 14.44 0.19 -20.18
C TYR A 262 15.68 0.85 -19.56
N SER A 263 16.68 1.17 -20.38
CA SER A 263 17.69 2.17 -20.04
C SER A 263 17.30 3.53 -20.62
N LEU A 264 17.69 4.60 -19.92
CA LEU A 264 17.45 5.98 -20.34
C LEU A 264 18.77 6.69 -20.60
N GLU A 265 18.80 7.54 -21.63
CA GLU A 265 19.92 8.43 -21.88
C GLU A 265 19.83 9.66 -20.96
N GLN A 266 20.87 9.89 -20.14
CA GLN A 266 20.85 10.93 -19.11
C GLN A 266 20.64 12.35 -19.67
N TYR A 267 21.10 12.60 -20.90
CA TYR A 267 20.98 13.90 -21.58
C TYR A 267 19.83 13.98 -22.59
N ASP A 268 19.17 12.84 -22.87
CA ASP A 268 17.98 12.76 -23.71
C ASP A 268 16.95 11.84 -23.05
N LEU A 269 16.16 12.42 -22.14
CA LEU A 269 15.16 11.67 -21.37
C LEU A 269 13.99 11.12 -22.23
N ALA A 270 13.92 11.50 -23.51
CA ALA A 270 12.98 10.92 -24.45
C ALA A 270 13.51 9.63 -25.09
N ALA A 271 14.80 9.34 -25.01
CA ALA A 271 15.42 8.14 -25.55
C ALA A 271 15.38 6.99 -24.53
N TRP A 272 14.35 6.15 -24.65
CA TRP A 272 14.21 4.92 -23.86
C TRP A 272 14.56 3.70 -24.71
N ASN A 273 15.55 2.94 -24.27
CA ASN A 273 16.01 1.72 -24.94
C ASN A 273 15.47 0.49 -24.20
N PHE A 274 14.61 -0.30 -24.85
CA PHE A 274 14.10 -1.54 -24.26
C PHE A 274 15.24 -2.56 -24.07
N LEU A 275 15.40 -3.06 -22.85
CA LEU A 275 16.44 -4.03 -22.50
C LEU A 275 15.90 -5.46 -22.49
N SER A 276 14.89 -5.72 -21.66
CA SER A 276 14.26 -7.04 -21.56
C SER A 276 12.94 -6.98 -20.77
N VAL A 277 12.23 -8.10 -20.75
CA VAL A 277 11.25 -8.37 -19.69
C VAL A 277 12.05 -8.81 -18.47
N LEU A 278 12.07 -8.01 -17.41
CA LEU A 278 12.93 -8.24 -16.24
C LEU A 278 12.51 -9.46 -15.44
N THR A 279 11.21 -9.65 -15.25
CA THR A 279 10.70 -10.81 -14.52
C THR A 279 9.30 -11.13 -14.97
N ILE A 280 8.95 -12.40 -14.80
CA ILE A 280 7.59 -12.91 -14.93
C ILE A 280 7.34 -13.71 -13.66
N ALA A 281 6.42 -13.27 -12.81
CA ALA A 281 6.13 -14.01 -11.60
C ALA A 281 5.28 -15.26 -11.91
N PRO A 282 5.53 -16.38 -11.23
CA PRO A 282 4.69 -17.55 -11.34
C PRO A 282 3.29 -17.21 -10.82
N THR A 283 2.26 -17.38 -11.64
CA THR A 283 0.87 -17.33 -11.18
C THR A 283 0.60 -18.58 -10.36
N SER A 284 0.22 -18.46 -9.07
CA SER A 284 -0.16 -19.64 -8.29
C SER A 284 -1.38 -20.30 -8.94
N GLN A 285 -1.23 -21.59 -9.29
CA GLN A 285 -2.31 -22.41 -9.84
C GLN A 285 -2.91 -23.34 -8.79
N ARG A 286 -2.47 -23.24 -7.53
CA ARG A 286 -2.96 -24.11 -6.45
C ARG A 286 -4.37 -23.68 -6.06
N GLU A 287 -5.26 -24.65 -5.92
CA GLU A 287 -6.64 -24.42 -5.45
C GLU A 287 -6.67 -23.97 -3.98
N HIS A 288 -5.68 -24.39 -3.18
CA HIS A 288 -5.54 -24.06 -1.75
C HIS A 288 -4.08 -23.75 -1.39
N PRO A 289 -3.57 -22.54 -1.74
CA PRO A 289 -2.24 -22.10 -1.34
C PRO A 289 -2.12 -21.95 0.18
N SER A 290 -0.91 -22.11 0.71
CA SER A 290 -0.60 -21.79 2.12
C SER A 290 -0.92 -20.33 2.43
N GLN A 291 -1.27 -20.00 3.68
CA GLN A 291 -1.46 -18.61 4.11
C GLN A 291 -0.20 -17.74 3.88
N TRP A 292 0.97 -18.36 3.81
CA TRP A 292 2.26 -17.70 3.56
C TRP A 292 2.66 -17.68 2.09
N GLU A 293 1.85 -18.22 1.18
CA GLU A 293 2.11 -18.23 -0.26
C GLU A 293 1.46 -17.00 -0.90
N PRO A 294 2.24 -16.03 -1.41
CA PRO A 294 1.71 -14.82 -2.03
C PRO A 294 1.06 -15.12 -3.39
N ASP A 295 -0.04 -14.43 -3.67
CA ASP A 295 -0.69 -14.42 -4.98
C ASP A 295 -0.28 -13.17 -5.76
N TYR A 296 0.60 -13.35 -6.74
CA TYR A 296 1.09 -12.28 -7.61
C TYR A 296 0.13 -11.94 -8.77
N GLY A 297 -1.04 -12.57 -8.83
CA GLY A 297 -2.11 -12.24 -9.76
C GLY A 297 -1.75 -12.48 -11.23
N ALA A 298 -2.40 -11.72 -12.11
CA ALA A 298 -2.30 -11.83 -13.55
C ALA A 298 -1.69 -10.60 -14.24
N ASN A 299 -1.68 -9.45 -13.56
CA ASN A 299 -1.12 -8.20 -14.06
C ASN A 299 -0.56 -7.39 -12.87
N TRP A 300 0.49 -6.61 -13.13
CA TRP A 300 1.07 -5.71 -12.14
C TRP A 300 0.86 -4.24 -12.49
N GLU A 301 0.69 -3.44 -11.45
CA GLU A 301 0.48 -1.98 -11.49
C GLU A 301 1.42 -1.29 -10.50
N VAL A 302 1.75 -0.03 -10.77
CA VAL A 302 2.52 0.86 -9.90
C VAL A 302 3.78 0.19 -9.29
N VAL A 303 4.55 -0.53 -10.11
CA VAL A 303 5.73 -1.23 -9.61
C VAL A 303 6.87 -0.23 -9.38
N ASN A 304 7.53 -0.34 -8.23
CA ASN A 304 8.70 0.45 -7.87
C ASN A 304 9.88 -0.48 -7.64
N PHE A 305 11.05 -0.20 -8.23
CA PHE A 305 12.28 -0.90 -7.88
C PHE A 305 13.07 -0.12 -6.83
N LEU A 306 13.60 -0.84 -5.84
CA LEU A 306 14.33 -0.30 -4.71
C LEU A 306 15.66 -1.05 -4.55
N SER A 307 16.73 -0.32 -4.28
CA SER A 307 17.99 -0.88 -3.76
C SER A 307 18.09 -0.52 -2.28
N LEU A 308 17.74 -1.45 -1.41
CA LEU A 308 17.72 -1.21 0.04
C LEU A 308 19.03 -1.68 0.67
N PRO A 309 19.64 -0.90 1.59
CA PRO A 309 20.86 -1.31 2.26
C PRO A 309 20.63 -2.54 3.13
N ASP A 310 21.63 -3.40 3.24
CA ASP A 310 21.62 -4.52 4.17
C ASP A 310 21.57 -3.99 5.63
N PRO A 311 20.77 -4.60 6.51
CA PRO A 311 20.65 -4.14 7.90
C PRO A 311 21.96 -4.09 8.69
N ASP A 312 22.95 -4.92 8.34
CA ASP A 312 24.23 -5.01 9.06
C ASP A 312 25.40 -4.34 8.30
N ASP A 313 25.28 -4.15 6.99
CA ASP A 313 26.33 -3.56 6.15
C ASP A 313 25.74 -2.68 5.04
N GLN A 314 25.77 -1.36 5.24
CA GLN A 314 25.24 -0.39 4.29
C GLN A 314 25.95 -0.38 2.92
N ALA A 315 27.11 -1.03 2.79
CA ALA A 315 27.78 -1.20 1.50
C ALA A 315 27.15 -2.31 0.62
N ILE A 316 26.35 -3.19 1.22
CA ILE A 316 25.60 -4.23 0.52
C ILE A 316 24.18 -3.73 0.30
N SER A 317 23.66 -3.94 -0.91
CA SER A 317 22.28 -3.62 -1.26
C SER A 317 21.51 -4.88 -1.65
N HIS A 318 20.21 -4.89 -1.35
CA HIS A 318 19.28 -5.90 -1.83
C HIS A 318 18.23 -5.26 -2.71
N GLU A 319 17.87 -5.97 -3.77
CA GLU A 319 16.93 -5.47 -4.77
C GLU A 319 15.52 -5.94 -4.43
N VAL A 320 14.60 -4.98 -4.39
CA VAL A 320 13.20 -5.18 -4.03
C VAL A 320 12.32 -4.56 -5.10
N LEU A 321 11.23 -5.25 -5.46
CA LEU A 321 10.12 -4.66 -6.21
C LEU A 321 8.93 -4.54 -5.26
N MET A 322 8.36 -3.35 -5.12
CA MET A 322 7.01 -3.17 -4.57
C MET A 322 6.01 -3.22 -5.70
N ILE A 323 4.91 -3.94 -5.53
CA ILE A 323 4.05 -4.40 -6.63
C ILE A 323 2.58 -4.23 -6.27
N GLY A 324 1.84 -3.42 -7.03
CA GLY A 324 0.39 -3.55 -7.11
C GLY A 324 0.04 -4.76 -7.95
N VAL A 325 -0.80 -5.66 -7.43
CA VAL A 325 -1.26 -6.87 -8.12
C VAL A 325 -2.73 -6.75 -8.48
N GLU A 326 -3.09 -7.14 -9.70
CA GLU A 326 -4.46 -7.27 -10.24
C GLU A 326 -4.68 -8.72 -10.70
N GLY A 327 -5.90 -9.24 -10.59
CA GLY A 327 -6.24 -10.61 -11.02
C GLY A 327 -5.90 -11.72 -10.04
N ARG A 328 -5.96 -11.46 -8.71
CA ARG A 328 -5.75 -12.49 -7.67
C ARG A 328 -6.87 -13.54 -7.66
N LYS A 329 -6.52 -14.78 -7.33
CA LYS A 329 -7.41 -15.95 -7.24
C LYS A 329 -7.67 -16.41 -5.80
N GLN A 330 -6.84 -16.01 -4.84
CA GLN A 330 -6.82 -16.57 -3.48
C GLN A 330 -8.07 -16.25 -2.63
N PHE A 331 -8.95 -15.34 -3.05
CA PHE A 331 -10.14 -14.95 -2.28
C PHE A 331 -11.41 -15.70 -2.70
N THR A 332 -11.51 -16.97 -2.30
CA THR A 332 -12.77 -17.74 -2.31
C THR A 332 -13.24 -18.05 -0.89
N ILE A 333 -13.32 -17.04 -0.03
CA ILE A 333 -14.04 -17.19 1.24
C ILE A 333 -15.54 -17.20 0.94
N LYS A 334 -16.26 -18.18 1.50
CA LYS A 334 -17.73 -18.27 1.45
C LYS A 334 -18.39 -17.20 2.34
N THR A 335 -18.09 -15.92 2.13
CA THR A 335 -18.84 -14.81 2.72
C THR A 335 -19.89 -14.29 1.76
N SER A 336 -20.95 -13.69 2.29
CA SER A 336 -22.05 -13.13 1.50
C SER A 336 -22.56 -11.83 2.11
N GLY A 337 -23.29 -11.05 1.30
CA GLY A 337 -23.81 -9.75 1.71
C GLY A 337 -22.71 -8.82 2.20
N ARG A 338 -23.01 -8.06 3.27
CA ARG A 338 -22.10 -7.06 3.84
C ARG A 338 -20.83 -7.63 4.50
N HIS A 339 -20.68 -8.95 4.60
CA HIS A 339 -19.45 -9.59 5.12
C HIS A 339 -18.49 -10.02 4.00
N ARG A 340 -18.77 -9.64 2.76
CA ARG A 340 -17.96 -9.96 1.59
C ARG A 340 -17.29 -8.70 1.06
N HIS A 341 -15.97 -8.72 0.98
CA HIS A 341 -15.17 -7.69 0.32
C HIS A 341 -15.61 -7.46 -1.13
N SER A 342 -15.51 -6.21 -1.61
CA SER A 342 -15.83 -5.85 -2.99
C SER A 342 -15.02 -6.69 -4.00
N GLU A 343 -15.47 -6.75 -5.26
CA GLU A 343 -14.69 -7.43 -6.30
C GLU A 343 -13.30 -6.80 -6.44
N PHE A 344 -13.20 -5.48 -6.37
CA PHE A 344 -11.91 -4.76 -6.39
C PHE A 344 -10.98 -5.26 -5.28
N ARG A 345 -11.43 -5.27 -4.02
CA ARG A 345 -10.65 -5.69 -2.85
C ARG A 345 -10.20 -7.15 -2.92
N ARG A 346 -10.93 -8.02 -3.62
CA ARG A 346 -10.55 -9.43 -3.80
C ARG A 346 -9.57 -9.60 -4.95
N ASP A 347 -9.76 -8.85 -6.03
CA ASP A 347 -8.93 -8.90 -7.22
C ASP A 347 -7.55 -8.23 -7.00
N HIS A 348 -7.48 -7.17 -6.20
CA HIS A 348 -6.30 -6.31 -6.06
C HIS A 348 -5.59 -6.44 -4.71
N GLY A 349 -4.26 -6.39 -4.70
CA GLY A 349 -3.49 -6.32 -3.44
C GLY A 349 -2.10 -5.73 -3.60
N GLN A 350 -1.54 -5.25 -2.48
CA GLN A 350 -0.20 -4.68 -2.46
C GLN A 350 0.84 -5.69 -1.97
N MET A 351 1.74 -6.07 -2.85
CA MET A 351 2.77 -7.08 -2.64
C MET A 351 4.19 -6.49 -2.75
N TRP A 352 5.18 -7.30 -2.41
CA TRP A 352 6.58 -7.05 -2.68
C TRP A 352 7.34 -8.36 -2.94
N VAL A 353 8.47 -8.26 -3.65
CA VAL A 353 9.44 -9.35 -3.82
C VAL A 353 10.86 -8.82 -3.66
N SER A 354 11.74 -9.62 -3.06
CA SER A 354 13.19 -9.41 -3.07
C SER A 354 13.88 -10.47 -3.92
N GLY A 355 15.03 -10.14 -4.49
CA GLY A 355 15.71 -11.05 -5.40
C GLY A 355 17.08 -10.57 -5.85
N SER A 356 17.73 -11.39 -6.65
CA SER A 356 19.01 -11.09 -7.30
C SER A 356 18.82 -10.79 -8.78
N LEU A 357 19.56 -9.80 -9.26
CA LEU A 357 19.62 -9.45 -10.68
C LEU A 357 20.71 -10.27 -11.37
N THR A 358 20.38 -10.88 -12.51
CA THR A 358 21.31 -11.69 -13.29
C THR A 358 21.17 -11.40 -14.78
N LYS A 359 22.30 -11.38 -15.50
CA LYS A 359 22.33 -11.27 -16.95
C LYS A 359 22.35 -12.66 -17.55
N THR A 360 21.34 -12.99 -18.35
CA THR A 360 21.25 -14.26 -19.07
C THR A 360 21.35 -14.04 -20.58
N SER A 361 21.37 -15.12 -21.37
CA SER A 361 21.26 -15.03 -22.82
C SER A 361 19.93 -14.44 -23.30
N ALA A 362 18.87 -14.52 -22.48
CA ALA A 362 17.56 -13.96 -22.77
C ALA A 362 17.40 -12.49 -22.31
N GLY A 363 18.46 -11.90 -21.74
CA GLY A 363 18.46 -10.54 -21.20
C GLY A 363 18.56 -10.50 -19.67
N MET A 364 18.26 -9.33 -19.10
CA MET A 364 18.25 -9.15 -17.65
C MET A 364 17.07 -9.85 -17.00
N GLN A 365 17.33 -10.55 -15.90
CA GLN A 365 16.34 -11.28 -15.12
C GLN A 365 16.49 -11.02 -13.63
N MET A 366 15.37 -10.98 -12.90
CA MET A 366 15.33 -11.00 -11.43
C MET A 366 14.90 -12.37 -10.92
N GLN A 367 15.76 -13.04 -10.15
CA GLN A 367 15.43 -14.28 -9.48
C GLN A 367 14.90 -13.98 -8.08
N PHE A 368 13.66 -14.39 -7.80
CA PHE A 368 13.04 -14.13 -6.50
C PHE A 368 13.65 -14.98 -5.40
N ARG A 369 13.76 -14.38 -4.22
CA ARG A 369 14.26 -14.99 -3.00
C ARG A 369 13.17 -15.08 -1.94
N SER A 370 12.49 -13.97 -1.68
CA SER A 370 11.38 -13.88 -0.73
C SER A 370 10.37 -12.84 -1.22
N GLY A 371 9.15 -12.89 -0.70
CA GLY A 371 8.09 -11.95 -1.05
C GLY A 371 6.82 -12.19 -0.26
N GLY A 372 5.99 -11.15 -0.14
CA GLY A 372 4.77 -11.17 0.64
C GLY A 372 3.93 -9.92 0.41
N ALA A 373 2.91 -9.72 1.24
CA ALA A 373 2.14 -8.48 1.19
C ALA A 373 2.90 -7.34 1.90
N LEU A 374 2.81 -6.13 1.35
CA LEU A 374 3.21 -4.91 2.06
C LEU A 374 2.11 -4.47 3.03
N ASP A 375 0.86 -4.77 2.69
CA ASP A 375 -0.34 -4.56 3.49
C ASP A 375 -1.37 -5.64 3.12
N TYR A 376 -2.01 -6.25 4.11
CA TYR A 376 -3.01 -7.31 3.89
C TYR A 376 -4.45 -6.79 3.77
N GLY A 377 -4.66 -5.48 3.93
CA GLY A 377 -5.98 -4.87 3.96
C GLY A 377 -6.31 -4.06 2.70
N ALA A 378 -6.60 -2.78 2.89
CA ALA A 378 -7.22 -1.87 1.93
C ALA A 378 -6.24 -0.99 1.15
N ILE A 379 -4.93 -1.23 1.29
CA ILE A 379 -3.90 -0.47 0.56
C ILE A 379 -3.69 -1.05 -0.84
N TYR A 380 -3.49 -0.15 -1.81
CA TYR A 380 -3.10 -0.47 -3.17
C TYR A 380 -2.22 0.64 -3.78
N ALA A 381 -1.66 0.39 -4.97
CA ALA A 381 -0.96 1.38 -5.78
C ALA A 381 0.18 2.11 -5.05
N VAL A 382 0.98 1.40 -4.24
CA VAL A 382 2.04 2.03 -3.45
C VAL A 382 3.13 2.61 -4.35
N ASN A 383 3.40 3.89 -4.17
CA ASN A 383 4.44 4.64 -4.87
C ASN A 383 5.41 5.27 -3.86
N SER A 384 6.67 5.45 -4.25
CA SER A 384 7.74 5.79 -3.31
C SER A 384 8.82 6.65 -3.90
N PHE A 385 9.64 7.21 -3.02
CA PHE A 385 10.83 7.97 -3.36
C PHE A 385 11.90 7.79 -2.28
N HIS A 386 13.15 8.02 -2.67
CA HIS A 386 14.24 8.10 -1.71
C HIS A 386 14.27 9.51 -1.11
N ASP A 387 14.07 9.62 0.21
CA ASP A 387 14.15 10.88 0.95
C ASP A 387 15.62 11.18 1.29
N PRO A 388 16.25 12.16 0.62
CA PRO A 388 17.67 12.45 0.83
C PRO A 388 17.95 13.09 2.19
N ARG A 389 16.93 13.58 2.92
CA ARG A 389 17.12 14.19 4.24
C ARG A 389 17.24 13.14 5.33
N SER A 390 16.47 12.06 5.24
CA SER A 390 16.49 10.95 6.19
C SER A 390 17.34 9.76 5.72
N ASN A 391 17.73 9.74 4.44
CA ASN A 391 18.35 8.60 3.77
C ASN A 391 17.49 7.33 3.86
N GLN A 392 16.17 7.49 3.73
CA GLN A 392 15.19 6.41 3.81
C GLN A 392 14.36 6.35 2.53
N GLN A 393 13.87 5.15 2.19
CA GLN A 393 12.82 5.02 1.19
C GLN A 393 11.47 5.32 1.85
N VAL A 394 10.75 6.31 1.35
CA VAL A 394 9.42 6.68 1.85
C VAL A 394 8.37 6.35 0.80
N ALA A 395 7.26 5.74 1.24
CA ALA A 395 6.19 5.28 0.38
C ALA A 395 4.82 5.76 0.87
N PHE A 396 3.91 5.96 -0.07
CA PHE A 396 2.49 6.22 0.15
C PHE A 396 1.67 5.18 -0.62
N GLY A 397 0.57 4.71 -0.06
CA GLY A 397 -0.39 3.85 -0.75
C GLY A 397 -1.76 4.49 -0.81
N TRP A 398 -2.54 4.12 -1.81
CA TRP A 398 -3.96 4.44 -1.87
C TRP A 398 -4.74 3.52 -0.95
N ILE A 399 -5.49 4.08 0.00
CA ILE A 399 -6.48 3.35 0.79
C ILE A 399 -7.83 3.51 0.10
N VAL A 400 -8.39 2.37 -0.32
CA VAL A 400 -9.58 2.36 -1.16
C VAL A 400 -10.88 2.60 -0.38
N GLU A 401 -11.87 3.23 -1.03
CA GLU A 401 -13.21 3.48 -0.47
C GLU A 401 -14.25 2.52 -1.06
N GLU A 402 -14.01 1.23 -0.86
CA GLU A 402 -14.78 0.15 -1.47
C GLU A 402 -15.85 -0.46 -0.56
N ASP A 403 -15.85 -0.07 0.71
CA ASP A 403 -16.80 -0.59 1.70
C ASP A 403 -18.14 0.17 1.73
N LEU A 404 -18.22 1.33 1.09
CA LEU A 404 -19.42 2.16 1.01
C LEU A 404 -20.21 1.95 -0.28
N SER A 405 -21.54 2.03 -0.16
CA SER A 405 -22.43 2.09 -1.32
C SER A 405 -22.17 3.34 -2.17
N ALA A 406 -22.58 3.31 -3.44
CA ALA A 406 -22.46 4.48 -4.33
C ALA A 406 -23.24 5.69 -3.80
N GLU A 407 -24.39 5.46 -3.15
CA GLU A 407 -25.21 6.50 -2.53
C GLU A 407 -24.48 7.18 -1.36
N LEU A 408 -23.86 6.40 -0.46
CA LEU A 408 -23.08 6.96 0.64
C LEU A 408 -21.86 7.73 0.15
N LYS A 409 -21.15 7.21 -0.87
CA LYS A 409 -20.04 7.93 -1.52
C LYS A 409 -20.50 9.25 -2.14
N GLY A 410 -21.63 9.24 -2.85
CA GLY A 410 -22.26 10.42 -3.41
C GLY A 410 -22.61 11.45 -2.34
N THR A 411 -23.15 11.00 -1.20
CA THR A 411 -23.58 11.86 -0.09
C THR A 411 -22.39 12.49 0.64
N GLN A 412 -21.31 11.73 0.89
CA GLN A 412 -20.11 12.31 1.52
C GLN A 412 -19.29 13.17 0.55
N GLY A 413 -19.45 12.98 -0.77
CA GLY A 413 -18.84 13.82 -1.80
C GLY A 413 -17.33 13.62 -1.98
N TRP A 414 -16.74 12.60 -1.35
CA TRP A 414 -15.35 12.19 -1.54
C TRP A 414 -15.19 10.67 -1.47
N ALA A 415 -14.08 10.14 -2.01
CA ALA A 415 -13.75 8.73 -1.93
C ALA A 415 -12.24 8.53 -2.04
N GLY A 416 -11.65 7.77 -1.13
CA GLY A 416 -10.24 7.40 -1.15
C GLY A 416 -9.35 8.41 -0.42
N LEU A 417 -8.24 7.89 0.10
CA LEU A 417 -7.22 8.66 0.80
C LEU A 417 -5.84 8.03 0.59
N LEU A 418 -4.77 8.76 0.90
CA LEU A 418 -3.43 8.16 0.99
C LEU A 418 -3.14 7.70 2.41
N SER A 419 -2.38 6.61 2.53
CA SER A 419 -1.86 6.10 3.80
C SER A 419 -0.99 7.14 4.50
N VAL A 420 -0.74 6.93 5.80
CA VAL A 420 0.38 7.60 6.44
C VAL A 420 1.69 7.32 5.66
N PRO A 421 2.66 8.26 5.64
CA PRO A 421 3.96 7.99 5.04
C PRO A 421 4.60 6.77 5.70
N ARG A 422 5.07 5.82 4.88
CA ARG A 422 5.72 4.61 5.36
C ARG A 422 7.21 4.58 4.99
N VAL A 423 8.07 4.34 5.96
CA VAL A 423 9.48 4.04 5.76
C VAL A 423 9.63 2.58 5.36
N VAL A 424 10.18 2.35 4.17
CA VAL A 424 10.44 1.01 3.62
C VAL A 424 11.91 0.67 3.83
N ARG A 425 12.17 -0.44 4.55
CA ARG A 425 13.53 -0.91 4.86
C ARG A 425 13.56 -2.41 5.05
N LEU A 426 14.77 -2.97 5.11
CA LEU A 426 14.96 -4.35 5.52
C LEU A 426 15.07 -4.45 7.05
N SER A 427 14.68 -5.61 7.57
CA SER A 427 14.92 -6.01 8.96
C SER A 427 15.52 -7.40 9.02
N ARG A 428 16.32 -7.66 10.04
CA ARG A 428 17.01 -8.93 10.26
C ARG A 428 16.86 -9.42 11.69
N ILE A 429 16.55 -10.70 11.82
CA ILE A 429 16.47 -11.41 13.10
C ILE A 429 17.48 -12.56 13.05
N ARG A 430 18.35 -12.64 14.06
CA ARG A 430 19.40 -13.66 14.16
C ARG A 430 19.05 -14.69 15.21
N HIS A 431 19.75 -15.82 15.15
CA HIS A 431 19.63 -16.89 16.13
C HIS A 431 18.20 -17.43 16.27
N VAL A 432 17.41 -17.34 15.20
CA VAL A 432 16.03 -17.84 15.16
C VAL A 432 16.09 -19.36 15.18
N VAL A 433 15.32 -19.97 16.08
CA VAL A 433 15.21 -21.43 16.19
C VAL A 433 13.96 -21.94 15.46
N HIS A 434 12.82 -21.33 15.74
CA HIS A 434 11.54 -21.66 15.11
C HIS A 434 10.54 -20.49 15.18
N ALA A 435 9.53 -20.53 14.31
CA ALA A 435 8.31 -19.74 14.44
C ALA A 435 7.34 -20.41 15.46
N LEU A 436 6.20 -19.79 15.76
CA LEU A 436 5.24 -20.35 16.73
C LEU A 436 4.71 -21.73 16.31
N LYS A 437 4.30 -21.88 15.05
CA LYS A 437 3.69 -23.09 14.49
C LYS A 437 4.23 -23.48 13.12
N SER A 438 4.37 -22.50 12.21
CA SER A 438 4.78 -22.78 10.84
C SER A 438 6.26 -23.17 10.77
N ASP A 439 6.58 -24.04 9.80
CA ASP A 439 7.96 -24.30 9.44
C ASP A 439 8.55 -23.04 8.77
N LEU A 440 9.75 -22.63 9.19
CA LEU A 440 10.41 -21.41 8.70
C LEU A 440 10.55 -21.41 7.17
N ALA A 441 10.90 -22.54 6.56
CA ALA A 441 11.07 -22.67 5.12
C ALA A 441 9.75 -22.52 4.32
N SER A 442 8.61 -22.70 5.00
CA SER A 442 7.29 -22.52 4.39
C SER A 442 6.87 -21.06 4.31
N ILE A 443 7.48 -20.17 5.10
CA ILE A 443 7.09 -18.76 5.17
C ILE A 443 7.82 -17.95 4.10
N LYS A 444 7.13 -17.59 3.02
CA LYS A 444 7.77 -16.98 1.83
C LYS A 444 8.12 -15.51 1.96
N SER A 445 7.55 -14.82 2.95
CA SER A 445 7.87 -13.41 3.27
C SER A 445 9.22 -13.23 3.97
N PHE A 446 9.96 -14.31 4.21
CA PHE A 446 11.26 -14.32 4.87
C PHE A 446 12.32 -14.95 3.98
N ASP A 447 13.47 -14.28 3.85
CA ASP A 447 14.70 -14.91 3.40
C ASP A 447 15.34 -15.60 4.61
N VAL A 448 15.30 -16.94 4.63
CA VAL A 448 15.74 -17.76 5.76
C VAL A 448 17.07 -18.44 5.40
N VAL A 449 18.13 -18.10 6.13
CA VAL A 449 19.48 -18.61 5.92
C VAL A 449 19.97 -19.31 7.18
N PRO A 450 20.37 -20.60 7.12
CA PRO A 450 20.99 -21.29 8.26
C PRO A 450 22.30 -20.60 8.68
N GLU A 451 22.53 -20.43 9.98
CA GLU A 451 23.74 -19.78 10.50
C GLU A 451 24.95 -20.72 10.56
N ASP A 452 24.72 -22.04 10.58
CA ASP A 452 25.78 -23.04 10.57
C ASP A 452 26.08 -23.54 9.15
N LYS A 453 27.35 -23.86 8.88
CA LYS A 453 27.73 -24.59 7.66
C LYS A 453 27.20 -26.03 7.74
N PRO A 454 26.82 -26.67 6.61
CA PRO A 454 26.42 -28.08 6.60
C PRO A 454 27.54 -28.88 7.27
N GLN A 455 27.24 -29.42 8.45
CA GLN A 455 28.21 -30.16 9.25
C GLN A 455 28.74 -31.31 8.37
N GLN A 456 30.04 -31.32 8.07
CA GLN A 456 30.71 -32.57 7.73
C GLN A 456 30.30 -33.57 8.79
N LYS A 457 29.76 -34.73 8.39
CA LYS A 457 29.33 -35.83 9.28
C LYS A 457 30.30 -35.97 10.46
N LEU A 458 29.99 -35.30 11.56
CA LEU A 458 30.72 -35.42 12.80
C LEU A 458 30.26 -36.75 13.40
N LEU A 459 31.23 -37.56 13.84
CA LEU A 459 30.99 -38.86 14.46
C LEU A 459 30.18 -38.78 15.77
N PHE A 460 29.94 -37.55 16.28
CA PHE A 460 29.16 -37.27 17.47
C PHE A 460 28.22 -36.08 17.20
N PRO A 461 26.89 -36.23 17.32
CA PRO A 461 25.96 -35.12 17.15
C PRO A 461 26.15 -34.10 18.28
N THR A 462 26.38 -32.83 17.93
CA THR A 462 26.27 -31.73 18.89
C THR A 462 24.80 -31.49 19.21
N LYS A 463 24.48 -31.28 20.49
CA LYS A 463 23.10 -31.13 21.00
C LYS A 463 22.45 -29.76 20.76
N SER A 464 23.16 -28.79 20.18
CA SER A 464 22.63 -27.43 19.99
C SER A 464 21.60 -27.40 18.86
N PRO A 465 20.48 -26.67 19.03
CA PRO A 465 19.48 -26.53 17.97
C PRO A 465 20.05 -25.72 16.80
N GLN A 466 19.65 -26.06 15.58
CA GLN A 466 19.98 -25.27 14.38
C GLN A 466 19.39 -23.86 14.52
N THR A 467 20.20 -22.84 14.26
CA THR A 467 19.73 -21.46 14.20
C THR A 467 19.73 -20.91 12.77
N TYR A 468 18.90 -19.89 12.55
CA TYR A 468 18.71 -19.23 11.28
C TYR A 468 18.80 -17.71 11.44
N THR A 469 19.35 -17.06 10.43
CA THR A 469 19.19 -15.63 10.20
C THR A 469 18.02 -15.44 9.23
N ILE A 470 17.09 -14.57 9.59
CA ILE A 470 15.91 -14.24 8.80
C ILE A 470 15.97 -12.77 8.38
N THR A 471 15.73 -12.49 7.10
CA THR A 471 15.61 -11.12 6.57
C THR A 471 14.24 -10.91 5.92
N THR A 472 13.62 -9.74 6.11
CA THR A 472 12.33 -9.38 5.49
C THR A 472 12.24 -7.90 5.15
N LEU A 473 11.22 -7.52 4.38
CA LEU A 473 10.84 -6.14 4.13
C LEU A 473 9.90 -5.62 5.23
N CYS A 474 10.14 -4.40 5.66
CA CYS A 474 9.31 -3.64 6.58
C CYS A 474 8.76 -2.40 5.88
N ALA A 475 7.51 -2.05 6.17
CA ALA A 475 6.88 -0.79 5.79
C ALA A 475 6.22 -0.17 7.03
N LEU A 476 6.90 0.80 7.61
CA LEU A 476 6.64 1.32 8.95
C LEU A 476 6.12 2.75 8.91
N PRO A 477 5.25 3.18 9.84
CA PRO A 477 4.89 4.58 9.98
C PRO A 477 6.13 5.47 10.09
N ASP A 478 6.16 6.56 9.35
CA ASP A 478 7.28 7.49 9.40
C ASP A 478 7.39 8.12 10.81
N PRO A 479 8.57 8.08 11.45
CA PRO A 479 8.74 8.62 12.81
C PRO A 479 8.39 10.10 12.95
N ARG A 480 8.34 10.87 11.85
CA ARG A 480 7.91 12.27 11.88
C ARG A 480 6.45 12.42 12.33
N LEU A 481 5.61 11.39 12.15
CA LEU A 481 4.23 11.36 12.62
C LEU A 481 4.10 11.58 14.14
N ASN A 482 5.16 11.34 14.91
CA ASN A 482 5.22 11.68 16.33
C ASN A 482 4.88 13.16 16.62
N LYS A 483 5.05 14.06 15.65
CA LYS A 483 4.63 15.48 15.76
C LYS A 483 3.11 15.65 15.92
N LEU A 484 2.31 14.66 15.53
CA LEU A 484 0.87 14.67 15.73
C LEU A 484 0.49 14.39 17.19
N ARG A 485 1.35 13.69 17.96
CA ARG A 485 1.07 13.30 19.34
C ARG A 485 0.88 14.55 20.22
N ARG A 486 -0.21 14.54 20.99
CA ARG A 486 -0.53 15.59 21.97
C ARG A 486 -0.53 15.00 23.38
N SER A 487 -1.69 14.55 23.82
CA SER A 487 -1.91 14.03 25.17
C SER A 487 -1.66 12.54 25.20
N GLN A 488 -0.77 12.12 26.08
CA GLN A 488 -0.44 10.72 26.32
C GLN A 488 -1.33 10.13 27.42
N ARG A 489 -1.78 8.90 27.21
CA ARG A 489 -2.36 8.03 28.22
C ARG A 489 -1.57 6.75 28.29
N PHE A 490 -1.46 6.20 29.49
CA PHE A 490 -0.65 5.03 29.76
C PHE A 490 -1.41 4.07 30.65
N LEU A 491 -1.38 2.80 30.27
CA LEU A 491 -1.79 1.68 31.08
C LEU A 491 -0.52 0.85 31.32
N GLY A 492 -0.07 0.82 32.59
CA GLY A 492 1.21 0.23 32.96
C GLY A 492 1.33 -1.27 32.67
N PRO A 493 2.53 -1.86 32.81
CA PRO A 493 2.69 -3.31 32.80
C PRO A 493 1.72 -3.90 33.83
N ILE A 494 0.81 -4.76 33.37
CA ILE A 494 -0.13 -5.43 34.25
C ILE A 494 0.39 -6.84 34.47
N THR A 495 1.17 -7.00 35.54
CA THR A 495 1.63 -8.29 36.06
C THR A 495 0.67 -8.77 37.14
N TYR A 496 -0.56 -9.18 36.77
CA TYR A 496 -1.36 -9.96 37.71
C TYR A 496 -0.79 -11.38 37.80
N HIS A 497 -0.82 -11.98 39.00
CA HIS A 497 -0.62 -13.43 39.17
C HIS A 497 -1.72 -14.27 38.47
N SER A 498 -2.80 -13.61 38.03
CA SER A 498 -3.89 -14.10 37.19
C SER A 498 -4.47 -12.93 36.41
N LEU A 499 -4.15 -12.82 35.12
CA LEU A 499 -4.68 -11.74 34.29
C LEU A 499 -6.18 -11.98 34.02
N PRO A 500 -7.06 -10.98 34.25
CA PRO A 500 -8.45 -11.08 33.84
C PRO A 500 -8.55 -11.15 32.31
N GLU A 501 -9.67 -11.68 31.80
CA GLU A 501 -9.95 -11.68 30.35
C GLU A 501 -9.88 -10.26 29.76
N ALA A 502 -10.20 -9.23 30.55
CA ALA A 502 -10.07 -7.82 30.21
C ALA A 502 -9.02 -7.12 31.08
N LEU A 503 -8.04 -6.43 30.46
CA LEU A 503 -6.85 -5.89 31.10
C LEU A 503 -7.01 -4.43 31.59
N GLY A 504 -8.23 -3.98 31.85
CA GLY A 504 -8.54 -2.56 32.02
C GLY A 504 -8.64 -1.81 30.68
N SER A 505 -9.04 -0.55 30.71
CA SER A 505 -9.32 0.24 29.50
C SER A 505 -8.66 1.60 29.55
N LEU A 506 -8.18 2.06 28.38
CA LEU A 506 -7.80 3.44 28.15
C LEU A 506 -9.03 4.21 27.70
N GLU A 507 -9.58 5.04 28.57
CA GLU A 507 -10.68 5.93 28.23
C GLU A 507 -10.16 7.19 27.53
N PHE A 508 -10.80 7.55 26.42
CA PHE A 508 -10.55 8.83 25.77
C PHE A 508 -11.59 9.86 26.25
N PRO A 509 -11.29 11.17 26.20
CA PRO A 509 -12.29 12.19 26.39
C PRO A 509 -13.42 11.97 25.38
N LEU A 510 -14.67 12.26 25.78
CA LEU A 510 -15.83 12.18 24.90
C LEU A 510 -15.54 12.90 23.58
N GLY A 511 -15.51 12.15 22.47
CA GLY A 511 -15.31 12.70 21.12
C GLY A 511 -13.91 12.52 20.50
N CYS A 512 -12.99 11.77 21.12
CA CYS A 512 -11.70 11.47 20.46
C CYS A 512 -11.93 10.61 19.20
N SER A 513 -11.52 11.13 18.04
CA SER A 513 -11.65 10.45 16.76
C SER A 513 -10.30 10.15 16.10
N CYS A 514 -9.20 10.68 16.65
CA CYS A 514 -7.86 10.59 16.06
C CYS A 514 -6.86 10.21 17.14
N TRP A 515 -6.27 9.02 17.05
CA TRP A 515 -5.34 8.51 18.06
C TRP A 515 -4.31 7.56 17.47
N GLU A 516 -3.22 7.42 18.22
CA GLU A 516 -2.21 6.38 18.04
C GLU A 516 -2.22 5.48 19.28
N PHE A 517 -2.00 4.18 19.09
CA PHE A 517 -1.98 3.19 20.15
C PHE A 517 -0.84 2.20 19.96
N ASP A 518 0.03 2.11 20.97
CA ASP A 518 1.10 1.14 21.10
C ASP A 518 0.77 0.13 22.19
N VAL A 519 0.81 -1.16 21.86
CA VAL A 519 0.60 -2.23 22.83
C VAL A 519 1.52 -3.39 22.54
N SER A 520 2.07 -4.00 23.60
CA SER A 520 2.85 -5.21 23.45
C SER A 520 2.54 -6.26 24.50
N PHE A 521 2.64 -7.51 24.07
CA PHE A 521 2.24 -8.69 24.83
C PHE A 521 3.32 -9.76 24.79
N ASP A 522 3.57 -10.37 25.94
CA ASP A 522 4.25 -11.65 26.02
C ASP A 522 3.24 -12.77 25.77
N ILE A 523 3.57 -13.71 24.89
CA ILE A 523 2.63 -14.76 24.46
C ILE A 523 3.06 -16.11 25.02
N GLY A 524 2.27 -16.57 25.98
CA GLY A 524 2.37 -17.90 26.55
C GLY A 524 1.73 -18.99 25.68
N ASN A 525 2.15 -20.24 25.86
CA ASN A 525 1.59 -21.41 25.18
C ASN A 525 0.09 -21.66 25.51
N ASP A 526 -0.39 -21.07 26.60
CA ASP A 526 -1.77 -21.10 27.08
C ASP A 526 -2.67 -20.01 26.49
N VAL A 527 -2.16 -19.11 25.65
CA VAL A 527 -2.95 -18.04 25.02
C VAL A 527 -3.71 -18.57 23.80
N GLN A 528 -5.04 -18.44 23.81
CA GLN A 528 -5.92 -18.75 22.67
C GLN A 528 -6.02 -17.56 21.70
N ASN A 529 -6.31 -16.38 22.22
CA ASN A 529 -6.40 -15.13 21.47
C ASN A 529 -5.93 -13.96 22.35
N ILE A 530 -5.34 -12.95 21.74
CA ILE A 530 -4.85 -11.75 22.46
C ILE A 530 -4.98 -10.51 21.58
N GLY A 531 -5.25 -9.35 22.16
CA GLY A 531 -5.35 -8.12 21.39
C GLY A 531 -6.09 -7.02 22.13
N PHE A 532 -6.91 -6.27 21.42
CA PHE A 532 -7.66 -5.15 22.00
C PHE A 532 -8.99 -4.88 21.29
N ILE A 533 -9.91 -4.26 22.01
CA ILE A 533 -11.22 -3.81 21.53
C ILE A 533 -11.20 -2.29 21.39
N ILE A 534 -11.70 -1.78 20.27
CA ILE A 534 -11.99 -0.36 20.05
C ILE A 534 -13.50 -0.19 20.21
N SER A 535 -13.92 0.56 21.22
CA SER A 535 -15.35 0.80 21.51
C SER A 535 -15.86 2.05 20.79
N HIS A 536 -16.83 1.88 19.89
CA HIS A 536 -17.46 2.97 19.13
C HIS A 536 -18.72 3.52 19.82
N THR A 537 -19.22 2.82 20.83
CA THR A 537 -20.29 3.28 21.74
C THR A 537 -19.84 3.13 23.19
N LYS A 538 -20.48 3.88 24.09
CA LYS A 538 -20.14 3.87 25.53
C LYS A 538 -20.37 2.51 26.20
N ASP A 539 -21.34 1.75 25.71
CA ASP A 539 -21.68 0.39 26.17
C ASP A 539 -20.89 -0.71 25.44
N SER A 540 -20.02 -0.35 24.50
CA SER A 540 -19.23 -1.27 23.67
C SER A 540 -20.05 -2.25 22.81
N GLU A 541 -21.35 -1.97 22.59
CA GLU A 541 -22.17 -2.74 21.65
C GLU A 541 -21.64 -2.63 20.22
N LEU A 542 -21.33 -1.41 19.78
CA LEU A 542 -20.58 -1.17 18.55
C LEU A 542 -19.08 -1.12 18.84
N ARG A 543 -18.33 -1.97 18.14
CA ARG A 543 -16.90 -2.16 18.35
C ARG A 543 -16.18 -2.75 17.15
N THR A 544 -14.88 -2.47 17.10
CA THR A 544 -13.92 -3.20 16.26
C THR A 544 -13.00 -4.00 17.17
N VAL A 545 -12.66 -5.24 16.80
CA VAL A 545 -11.80 -6.10 17.61
C VAL A 545 -10.54 -6.43 16.83
N VAL A 546 -9.37 -6.14 17.38
CA VAL A 546 -8.08 -6.58 16.86
C VAL A 546 -7.61 -7.75 17.71
N SER A 547 -7.30 -8.87 17.07
CA SER A 547 -6.91 -10.11 17.76
C SER A 547 -5.81 -10.86 17.01
N PHE A 548 -4.88 -11.44 17.75
CA PHE A 548 -3.90 -12.38 17.27
C PHE A 548 -4.17 -13.77 17.87
N SER A 549 -4.19 -14.80 17.01
CA SER A 549 -4.28 -16.20 17.43
C SER A 549 -2.94 -16.91 17.23
N PRO A 550 -2.24 -17.31 18.31
CA PRO A 550 -0.97 -18.01 18.20
C PRO A 550 -1.06 -19.41 17.57
N ASP A 551 -2.24 -20.04 17.59
CA ASP A 551 -2.42 -21.39 17.04
C ASP A 551 -2.58 -21.41 15.53
N SER A 552 -3.25 -20.39 14.96
CA SER A 552 -3.38 -20.25 13.51
C SER A 552 -2.32 -19.33 12.91
N GLU A 553 -1.55 -18.62 13.74
CA GLU A 553 -0.61 -17.58 13.32
C GLU A 553 -1.31 -16.51 12.47
N THR A 554 -2.44 -16.00 12.99
CA THR A 554 -3.29 -15.04 12.26
C THR A 554 -3.57 -13.82 13.11
N LEU A 555 -3.27 -12.65 12.55
CA LEU A 555 -3.72 -11.35 13.03
C LEU A 555 -5.03 -10.99 12.30
N LYS A 556 -6.04 -10.56 13.05
CA LYS A 556 -7.39 -10.32 12.54
C LYS A 556 -7.98 -9.02 13.05
N ILE A 557 -8.63 -8.28 12.16
CA ILE A 557 -9.49 -7.12 12.50
C ILE A 557 -10.94 -7.52 12.22
N THR A 558 -11.71 -7.76 13.29
CA THR A 558 -13.12 -8.12 13.20
C THR A 558 -13.98 -6.86 13.14
N ARG A 559 -14.75 -6.70 12.05
CA ARG A 559 -15.52 -5.46 11.76
C ARG A 559 -17.04 -5.64 11.82
N ALA A 560 -17.52 -6.87 11.99
CA ALA A 560 -18.95 -7.21 11.94
C ALA A 560 -19.88 -6.35 12.83
N LYS A 561 -19.36 -5.86 13.98
CA LYS A 561 -20.06 -5.00 14.93
C LYS A 561 -19.56 -3.54 14.93
N SER A 562 -18.85 -3.11 13.89
CA SER A 562 -18.33 -1.74 13.84
C SER A 562 -19.42 -0.70 13.57
N THR A 563 -20.52 -1.10 12.95
CA THR A 563 -21.67 -0.24 12.59
C THR A 563 -22.96 -1.06 12.41
N ASN A 564 -24.11 -0.46 12.72
CA ASN A 564 -25.42 -1.05 12.41
C ASN A 564 -25.89 -0.73 10.98
N MET A 565 -25.20 0.16 10.27
CA MET A 565 -25.56 0.51 8.89
C MET A 565 -25.41 -0.70 7.96
N THR A 566 -26.51 -1.10 7.31
CA THR A 566 -26.60 -2.38 6.57
C THR A 566 -25.97 -2.32 5.19
N ASP A 567 -25.82 -1.12 4.63
CA ASP A 567 -25.25 -0.84 3.31
C ASP A 567 -23.73 -0.61 3.32
N ILE A 568 -23.09 -0.85 4.47
CA ILE A 568 -21.64 -0.79 4.66
C ILE A 568 -21.07 -2.20 4.75
N CYS A 569 -20.01 -2.47 3.98
CA CYS A 569 -19.21 -3.68 4.10
C CYS A 569 -18.46 -3.71 5.42
N VAL A 570 -18.60 -4.80 6.15
CA VAL A 570 -18.00 -5.10 7.46
C VAL A 570 -17.24 -6.43 7.43
N ALA A 571 -16.73 -6.81 6.26
CA ALA A 571 -15.91 -8.01 6.09
C ALA A 571 -14.64 -7.91 6.95
N ASP A 572 -14.24 -8.99 7.61
CA ASP A 572 -13.04 -8.96 8.45
C ASP A 572 -11.76 -8.84 7.61
N GLU A 573 -10.70 -8.31 8.21
CA GLU A 573 -9.35 -8.32 7.63
C GLU A 573 -8.49 -9.34 8.36
N GLU A 574 -7.65 -10.06 7.63
CA GLU A 574 -6.79 -11.11 8.19
C GLU A 574 -5.40 -11.05 7.55
N ALA A 575 -4.37 -11.26 8.37
CA ALA A 575 -2.98 -11.38 7.92
C ALA A 575 -2.29 -12.55 8.62
N PRO A 576 -1.53 -13.38 7.90
CA PRO A 576 -0.64 -14.35 8.52
C PRO A 576 0.46 -13.59 9.29
N HIS A 577 0.69 -13.99 10.55
CA HIS A 577 1.69 -13.38 11.41
C HIS A 577 2.24 -14.42 12.39
N THR A 578 3.57 -14.47 12.55
CA THR A 578 4.22 -15.36 13.51
C THR A 578 5.23 -14.59 14.35
N LEU A 579 5.59 -15.18 15.48
CA LEU A 579 6.59 -14.67 16.41
C LEU A 579 7.74 -15.69 16.50
N PHE A 580 8.96 -15.20 16.58
CA PHE A 580 10.13 -16.06 16.55
C PHE A 580 10.66 -16.39 17.95
N SER A 581 11.06 -17.65 18.15
CA SER A 581 11.88 -18.05 19.28
C SER A 581 13.36 -17.91 18.92
N THR A 582 14.12 -17.16 19.70
CA THR A 582 15.54 -16.87 19.45
C THR A 582 16.44 -17.29 20.61
N LEU A 583 17.66 -17.72 20.32
CA LEU A 583 18.69 -17.92 21.35
C LEU A 583 19.39 -16.61 21.72
N PRO A 584 19.76 -16.41 23.01
CA PRO A 584 20.56 -15.26 23.42
C PRO A 584 21.91 -15.21 22.69
N PRO A 585 22.42 -14.01 22.34
CA PRO A 585 23.76 -13.87 21.79
C PRO A 585 24.83 -14.38 22.77
N GLY A 586 25.84 -15.11 22.27
CA GLY A 586 27.00 -15.54 23.08
C GLY A 586 26.78 -16.78 23.95
N THR A 587 25.73 -17.57 23.70
CA THR A 587 25.55 -18.86 24.37
C THR A 587 26.68 -19.83 24.01
N ALA A 588 27.56 -20.07 24.98
CA ALA A 588 28.69 -20.99 24.82
C ALA A 588 28.22 -22.42 24.51
N ALA A 589 28.99 -23.14 23.69
CA ALA A 589 28.78 -24.56 23.44
C ALA A 589 28.82 -25.33 24.78
N GLY A 590 27.66 -25.81 25.24
CA GLY A 590 27.52 -26.59 26.49
C GLY A 590 26.64 -25.98 27.57
N ALA A 591 26.20 -24.72 27.44
CA ALA A 591 25.01 -24.25 28.17
C ALA A 591 23.76 -24.72 27.42
N GLU A 592 22.67 -25.05 28.12
CA GLU A 592 21.34 -25.25 27.53
C GLU A 592 20.60 -23.90 27.63
N PRO A 593 20.79 -22.94 26.70
CA PRO A 593 20.01 -21.72 26.70
C PRO A 593 18.57 -22.04 26.30
N PHE A 594 17.62 -21.60 27.13
CA PHE A 594 16.22 -21.63 26.76
C PHE A 594 15.96 -20.52 25.73
N PRO A 595 15.36 -20.83 24.56
CA PRO A 595 14.94 -19.81 23.60
C PRO A 595 13.99 -18.81 24.27
N SER A 596 14.15 -17.54 23.91
CA SER A 596 13.21 -16.48 24.28
C SER A 596 12.25 -16.24 23.12
N GLN A 597 10.96 -16.22 23.43
CA GLN A 597 9.91 -15.92 22.47
C GLN A 597 9.81 -14.41 22.24
N GLU A 598 9.76 -14.01 20.98
CA GLU A 598 9.49 -12.63 20.58
C GLU A 598 8.12 -12.19 21.09
N PRO A 599 7.99 -11.03 21.75
CA PRO A 599 6.70 -10.48 22.15
C PRO A 599 5.91 -9.98 20.92
N LEU A 600 4.58 -10.04 20.97
CA LEU A 600 3.74 -9.37 19.99
C LEU A 600 3.77 -7.86 20.24
N ARG A 601 4.06 -7.06 19.22
CA ARG A 601 4.04 -5.59 19.31
C ARG A 601 3.13 -5.03 18.23
N LEU A 602 2.15 -4.24 18.63
CA LEU A 602 1.19 -3.60 17.73
C LEU A 602 1.30 -2.08 17.88
N ASN A 603 1.47 -1.38 16.76
CA ASN A 603 1.37 0.07 16.64
C ASN A 603 0.21 0.39 15.70
N VAL A 604 -0.69 1.28 16.13
CA VAL A 604 -2.01 1.42 15.53
C VAL A 604 -2.36 2.89 15.38
N PHE A 605 -2.77 3.29 14.19
CA PHE A 605 -3.26 4.63 13.88
C PHE A 605 -4.74 4.55 13.57
N PHE A 606 -5.54 5.40 14.21
CA PHE A 606 -6.95 5.54 13.93
C PHE A 606 -7.29 7.00 13.62
N ASP A 607 -7.85 7.23 12.43
CA ASP A 607 -8.22 8.55 11.92
C ASP A 607 -9.66 8.59 11.46
N VAL A 608 -10.57 8.77 12.42
CA VAL A 608 -12.03 8.84 12.27
C VAL A 608 -12.65 7.56 11.76
N SER A 609 -12.25 7.15 10.55
CA SER A 609 -12.71 5.98 9.83
C SER A 609 -11.58 5.15 9.21
N CYS A 610 -10.33 5.63 9.25
CA CYS A 610 -9.17 4.85 8.81
C CYS A 610 -8.52 4.16 10.01
N LEU A 611 -8.20 2.87 9.90
CA LEU A 611 -7.42 2.11 10.86
C LEU A 611 -6.21 1.49 10.16
N GLU A 612 -4.99 1.91 10.52
CA GLU A 612 -3.73 1.30 10.08
C GLU A 612 -3.06 0.58 11.25
N LEU A 613 -2.87 -0.74 11.13
CA LEU A 613 -2.29 -1.61 12.15
C LEU A 613 -0.94 -2.14 11.67
N PHE A 614 0.11 -2.01 12.49
CA PHE A 614 1.46 -2.49 12.23
C PHE A 614 1.89 -3.46 13.34
N ALA A 615 2.21 -4.70 12.97
CA ALA A 615 2.62 -5.76 13.89
C ALA A 615 4.09 -6.16 13.68
N ASN A 616 4.88 -6.08 14.76
CA ASN A 616 6.31 -6.39 14.83
C ASN A 616 7.11 -5.90 13.62
N GLU A 617 6.77 -4.70 13.14
CA GLU A 617 7.41 -3.98 12.03
C GLU A 617 7.28 -4.60 10.63
N ARG A 618 6.67 -5.78 10.50
CA ARG A 618 6.73 -6.61 9.27
C ARG A 618 5.38 -7.07 8.74
N THR A 619 4.31 -6.73 9.43
CA THR A 619 2.94 -7.03 8.98
C THR A 619 2.11 -5.78 9.15
N ALA A 620 1.44 -5.35 8.08
CA ALA A 620 0.51 -4.23 8.12
C ALA A 620 -0.88 -4.68 7.67
N ILE A 621 -1.92 -4.12 8.30
CA ILE A 621 -3.32 -4.26 7.89
C ILE A 621 -3.95 -2.87 7.94
N THR A 622 -4.33 -2.35 6.78
CA THR A 622 -5.09 -1.10 6.67
C THR A 622 -6.55 -1.39 6.40
N THR A 623 -7.47 -0.70 7.05
CA THR A 623 -8.90 -0.90 6.78
C THR A 623 -9.73 0.34 7.08
N ARG A 624 -10.98 0.30 6.63
CA ARG A 624 -11.98 1.32 6.89
C ARG A 624 -12.95 0.84 7.98
N VAL A 625 -13.37 1.74 8.85
CA VAL A 625 -14.32 1.49 9.93
C VAL A 625 -15.25 2.69 9.98
N TYR A 626 -16.57 2.50 10.02
CA TYR A 626 -17.53 3.61 9.87
C TYR A 626 -18.40 3.74 11.12
N PRO A 627 -17.81 4.14 12.26
CA PRO A 627 -18.55 4.30 13.50
C PRO A 627 -19.61 5.40 13.34
N GLU A 628 -20.82 5.14 13.83
CA GLU A 628 -21.93 6.10 13.76
C GLU A 628 -21.68 7.34 14.64
N SER A 629 -20.98 7.16 15.77
CA SER A 629 -20.61 8.24 16.70
C SER A 629 -19.41 9.07 16.24
N MET A 630 -18.65 8.59 15.24
CA MET A 630 -17.35 9.14 14.82
C MET A 630 -16.27 9.15 15.92
N ALA A 631 -16.56 8.58 17.09
CA ALA A 631 -15.74 8.69 18.28
C ALA A 631 -15.32 7.31 18.79
N CYS A 632 -14.11 7.24 19.32
CA CYS A 632 -13.63 6.14 20.12
C CYS A 632 -13.84 6.47 21.61
N TYR A 633 -14.62 5.65 22.30
CA TYR A 633 -14.90 5.83 23.73
C TYR A 633 -13.80 5.25 24.60
N ASN A 634 -13.32 4.05 24.27
CA ASN A 634 -12.21 3.41 24.96
C ASN A 634 -11.50 2.39 24.07
N ILE A 635 -10.24 2.11 24.44
CA ILE A 635 -9.49 0.95 23.95
C ILE A 635 -9.25 0.01 25.12
N GLN A 636 -9.60 -1.27 24.95
CA GLN A 636 -9.51 -2.28 26.01
C GLN A 636 -8.67 -3.48 25.54
N PRO A 637 -7.43 -3.64 26.03
CA PRO A 637 -6.66 -4.86 25.79
C PRO A 637 -7.30 -6.08 26.47
N PHE A 638 -7.15 -7.25 25.85
CA PHE A 638 -7.71 -8.50 26.35
C PHE A 638 -6.80 -9.69 26.06
N VAL A 639 -6.95 -10.75 26.86
CA VAL A 639 -6.32 -12.06 26.64
C VAL A 639 -7.36 -13.15 26.90
N VAL A 640 -7.49 -14.08 25.96
CA VAL A 640 -8.33 -15.28 26.08
C VAL A 640 -7.42 -16.50 26.21
N LYS A 641 -7.70 -17.35 27.18
CA LYS A 641 -6.85 -18.49 27.56
C LYS A 641 -7.41 -19.83 27.11
N LYS A 642 -6.50 -20.78 26.90
CA LYS A 642 -6.75 -22.20 26.69
C LYS A 642 -6.92 -22.95 28.02
N GLY A 643 -8.15 -23.36 28.32
CA GLY A 643 -8.45 -24.25 29.44
C GLY A 643 -8.00 -23.70 30.81
N GLU A 644 -7.67 -24.60 31.75
CA GLU A 644 -7.49 -24.25 33.17
C GLU A 644 -6.03 -24.03 33.62
N ARG A 645 -5.02 -24.21 32.75
CA ARG A 645 -3.57 -24.15 33.09
C ARG A 645 -3.13 -22.84 33.79
N PRO A 646 -2.02 -22.76 34.54
CA PRO A 646 -1.54 -21.47 35.04
C PRO A 646 -1.24 -20.48 33.91
N TRP A 647 -1.58 -19.20 34.12
CA TRP A 647 -1.43 -18.12 33.13
C TRP A 647 0.04 -17.83 32.80
N SER A 648 0.41 -17.73 31.51
CA SER A 648 1.76 -17.32 31.12
C SER A 648 1.87 -16.11 30.17
N GLY A 649 0.81 -15.73 29.45
CA GLY A 649 0.79 -14.48 28.67
C GLY A 649 0.68 -13.21 29.53
N ARG A 650 1.25 -12.08 29.09
CA ARG A 650 1.29 -10.82 29.86
C ARG A 650 1.13 -9.59 29.00
N LEU A 651 0.47 -8.55 29.51
CA LEU A 651 0.55 -7.20 28.95
C LEU A 651 1.86 -6.55 29.42
N LEU A 652 2.74 -6.20 28.47
CA LEU A 652 4.03 -5.61 28.76
C LEU A 652 3.94 -4.08 28.89
N GLU A 653 3.33 -3.44 27.91
CA GLU A 653 3.14 -1.99 27.87
C GLU A 653 1.93 -1.66 27.00
N CYS A 654 1.29 -0.54 27.31
CA CYS A 654 0.09 -0.07 26.66
C CYS A 654 0.04 1.46 26.75
N THR A 655 0.21 2.13 25.61
CA THR A 655 0.29 3.60 25.53
C THR A 655 -0.59 4.09 24.41
N ALA A 656 -1.39 5.13 24.66
CA ALA A 656 -2.17 5.80 23.61
C ALA A 656 -1.84 7.29 23.58
N TRP A 657 -1.87 7.88 22.39
CA TRP A 657 -1.78 9.32 22.20
C TRP A 657 -3.01 9.82 21.47
N GLU A 658 -3.60 10.91 21.96
CA GLU A 658 -4.47 11.74 21.12
C GLU A 658 -3.61 12.42 20.06
N LEU A 659 -4.08 12.39 18.81
CA LEU A 659 -3.39 13.03 17.69
C LEU A 659 -4.02 14.39 17.35
N LYS A 660 -3.21 15.29 16.80
CA LYS A 660 -3.68 16.57 16.23
C LYS A 660 -4.75 16.29 15.17
N THR A 661 -5.84 17.04 15.25
CA THR A 661 -7.05 16.86 14.43
C THR A 661 -6.96 17.47 13.03
N SER A 662 -5.79 17.88 12.55
CA SER A 662 -5.60 18.28 11.15
C SER A 662 -4.11 18.29 10.81
N CYS A 663 -3.76 17.60 9.72
CA CYS A 663 -2.50 17.80 9.01
C CYS A 663 -2.54 18.93 7.99
N TYR A 664 -3.74 19.41 7.63
CA TYR A 664 -3.92 20.42 6.59
C TYR A 664 -3.54 21.80 7.13
N GLU A 665 -2.58 22.46 6.49
CA GLU A 665 -2.34 23.89 6.66
C GLU A 665 -3.45 24.66 5.91
N VAL A 666 -4.05 25.66 6.58
CA VAL A 666 -5.16 26.47 6.04
C VAL A 666 -4.63 27.55 5.13
#